data_AF-W1NZ98-F1
#
_entry.id   AF-W1NZ98-F1
#
_cell.length_a   1.000
_cell.length_b   1.000
_cell.length_c   1.000
_cell.angle_alpha   90.00
_cell.angle_beta   90.00
_cell.angle_gamma   90.00
#
_symmetry.space_group_name_H-M   'P 1'
#
loop_
_entity.id
_entity.type
_entity.pdbx_description
1 polymer ?
#
loop_
_entity_poly.entity_id
_entity_poly.type
_entity_poly.pdbx_seq_one_letter_code
_entity_poly.pdbx_strand_id
1 'polypeptide(L)'
;MAGDPHFLARSLLDIVEEISKIGEYRNLVRKECVNLTRRVTLLSPLFEEIRDFKAPVSDKCRLCLDGLVKVLRASKGLLQIGHCASQVFLVFEGKWIASQFQDVSLQLEKTLGSFPYESFEISDEIREQVELVHAQLKRSKERNGSMDLELLSDVTTILSHQAHVKDLDNSLLRRVMEKLEIVIIDDVNQELQALHDSPIHVPSQSLEQMKNVLGKLKDCILSCISNIEGAGVNKRRLSNRNNSFKDDKTPDSLIIPDDFRCPISLELMRDPVIVATGQTYERSCIQRWIDGGHKTCPKTQQTLPHLTLTPNYVLRSLITQWCDAHGVEQPKRSGSTRLRKSSDGTLQEVGGNRALIDSLVTKLSSGVLDDQRSAAGEIRLLAKRSTDNRICIGEAGAIPILVRLLSTSDPRTQEHVVTALLNLSIFDNNKSIIVLAGAIPHIVEVIRVGSMEARENAAAALFSLSLVDENKITIGAAGAIPALVGLLCSGSPRGKKDAATALFNLCIYQGNKARAVRAGILNPLMTMLTDTGNGMVDEALTILAVIASHPEGKVAIAKANAIPVLVDLTRTGLPRNKENAVAILLTLCKKDGENLACVKRLGAYIPLTELVKSGTERAKRKAASLLEHMGRLHQL
;
A
#
# COMPACT_ATOMS: atom_id res chain seq x y z
N MET A 1 -23.06 35.38 -17.48
CA MET A 1 -23.33 34.40 -16.41
C MET A 1 -22.41 33.17 -16.46
N ALA A 2 -22.04 32.63 -17.64
CA ALA A 2 -21.16 31.46 -17.79
C ALA A 2 -19.64 31.68 -17.48
N GLY A 3 -19.30 32.62 -16.59
CA GLY A 3 -17.90 32.92 -16.28
C GLY A 3 -17.69 33.53 -14.91
N ASP A 4 -18.70 33.49 -14.05
CA ASP A 4 -18.60 33.87 -12.64
C ASP A 4 -17.82 32.79 -11.87
N PRO A 5 -16.72 33.13 -11.16
CA PRO A 5 -15.97 32.20 -10.31
C PRO A 5 -16.84 31.40 -9.35
N HIS A 6 -17.90 32.01 -8.78
CA HIS A 6 -18.80 31.32 -7.86
C HIS A 6 -19.66 30.27 -8.58
N PHE A 7 -20.08 30.55 -9.81
CA PHE A 7 -20.81 29.60 -10.64
C PHE A 7 -19.92 28.43 -11.05
N LEU A 8 -18.67 28.70 -11.42
CA LEU A 8 -17.69 27.66 -11.74
C LEU A 8 -17.37 26.78 -10.53
N ALA A 9 -17.21 27.37 -9.34
CA ALA A 9 -16.99 26.62 -8.10
C ALA A 9 -18.18 25.70 -7.74
N ARG A 10 -19.42 26.19 -7.90
CA ARG A 10 -20.62 25.34 -7.74
C ARG A 10 -20.66 24.21 -8.78
N SER A 11 -20.39 24.52 -10.04
CA SER A 11 -20.33 23.48 -11.07
C SER A 11 -19.26 22.43 -10.79
N LEU A 12 -18.12 22.79 -10.20
CA LEU A 12 -17.09 21.84 -9.78
C LEU A 12 -17.59 20.94 -8.65
N LEU A 13 -18.27 21.49 -7.65
CA LEU A 13 -18.90 20.73 -6.57
C LEU A 13 -19.95 19.75 -7.11
N ASP A 14 -20.83 20.20 -8.01
CA ASP A 14 -21.86 19.36 -8.61
C ASP A 14 -21.23 18.17 -9.35
N ILE A 15 -20.16 18.41 -10.14
CA ILE A 15 -19.45 17.33 -10.85
C ILE A 15 -18.81 16.35 -9.88
N VAL A 16 -18.20 16.82 -8.78
CA VAL A 16 -17.61 15.95 -7.75
C VAL A 16 -18.69 15.10 -7.08
N GLU A 17 -19.85 15.68 -6.77
CA GLU A 17 -20.99 14.96 -6.18
C GLU A 17 -21.51 13.89 -7.14
N GLU A 18 -21.70 14.23 -8.42
CA GLU A 18 -22.09 13.27 -9.45
C GLU A 18 -21.08 12.12 -9.59
N ILE A 19 -19.78 12.43 -9.58
CA ILE A 19 -18.70 11.43 -9.59
C ILE A 19 -18.76 10.51 -8.38
N SER A 20 -19.03 11.07 -7.18
CA SER A 20 -19.14 10.29 -5.95
C SER A 20 -20.32 9.32 -5.93
N LYS A 21 -21.35 9.59 -6.75
CA LYS A 21 -22.55 8.75 -6.91
C LYS A 21 -22.40 7.67 -7.98
N ILE A 22 -21.33 7.71 -8.79
CA ILE A 22 -21.05 6.64 -9.76
C ILE A 22 -20.75 5.35 -8.94
N GLY A 23 -21.59 4.33 -9.13
CA GLY A 23 -21.61 3.10 -8.33
C GLY A 23 -20.49 2.11 -8.66
N GLU A 24 -20.80 0.81 -8.61
CA GLU A 24 -19.83 -0.27 -8.82
C GLU A 24 -19.16 -0.21 -10.21
N TYR A 25 -17.83 -0.32 -10.22
CA TYR A 25 -17.03 -0.33 -11.46
C TYR A 25 -16.73 -1.75 -11.93
N ARG A 26 -16.65 -1.90 -13.26
CA ARG A 26 -16.23 -3.13 -13.94
C ARG A 26 -14.84 -3.57 -13.47
N ASN A 27 -14.68 -4.86 -13.20
CA ASN A 27 -13.49 -5.42 -12.56
C ASN A 27 -12.16 -5.06 -13.26
N LEU A 28 -12.14 -4.99 -14.60
CA LEU A 28 -10.96 -4.70 -15.42
C LEU A 28 -10.37 -3.30 -15.22
N VAL A 29 -11.21 -2.32 -14.86
CA VAL A 29 -10.80 -0.92 -14.65
C VAL A 29 -11.14 -0.41 -13.24
N ARG A 30 -11.60 -1.32 -12.36
CA ARG A 30 -12.11 -0.99 -11.02
C ARG A 30 -11.08 -0.22 -10.21
N LYS A 31 -9.82 -0.62 -10.27
CA LYS A 31 -8.72 0.01 -9.53
C LYS A 31 -8.49 1.44 -9.99
N GLU A 32 -8.41 1.67 -11.29
CA GLU A 32 -8.21 2.98 -11.92
C GLU A 32 -9.37 3.91 -11.61
N CYS A 33 -10.61 3.42 -11.77
CA CYS A 33 -11.82 4.17 -11.45
C CYS A 33 -11.89 4.57 -9.97
N VAL A 34 -11.73 3.62 -9.04
CA VAL A 34 -11.77 3.90 -7.60
C VAL A 34 -10.70 4.92 -7.21
N ASN A 35 -9.49 4.80 -7.77
CA ASN A 35 -8.42 5.75 -7.51
C ASN A 35 -8.73 7.15 -8.04
N LEU A 36 -9.27 7.27 -9.25
CA LEU A 36 -9.65 8.56 -9.84
C LEU A 36 -10.82 9.20 -9.06
N THR A 37 -11.87 8.44 -8.75
CA THR A 37 -13.01 8.90 -7.93
C THR A 37 -12.53 9.42 -6.57
N ARG A 38 -11.69 8.64 -5.88
CA ARG A 38 -11.11 9.05 -4.58
C ARG A 38 -10.33 10.37 -4.70
N ARG A 39 -9.46 10.51 -5.70
CA ARG A 39 -8.66 11.73 -5.91
C ARG A 39 -9.52 12.95 -6.21
N VAL A 40 -10.56 12.79 -7.04
CA VAL A 40 -11.49 13.88 -7.37
C VAL A 40 -12.33 14.28 -6.16
N THR A 41 -12.85 13.32 -5.39
CA THR A 41 -13.63 13.61 -4.16
C THR A 41 -12.80 14.34 -3.10
N LEU A 42 -11.49 14.09 -3.02
CA LEU A 42 -10.58 14.84 -2.15
C LEU A 42 -10.42 16.30 -2.54
N LEU A 43 -10.93 16.76 -3.70
CA LEU A 43 -10.90 18.17 -4.08
C LEU A 43 -12.15 18.94 -3.62
N SER A 44 -13.18 18.28 -3.07
CA SER A 44 -14.42 18.96 -2.63
C SER A 44 -14.17 20.13 -1.68
N PRO A 45 -13.33 20.00 -0.62
CA PRO A 45 -13.11 21.11 0.31
C PRO A 45 -12.44 22.33 -0.34
N LEU A 46 -11.60 22.12 -1.36
CA LEU A 46 -11.01 23.21 -2.15
C LEU A 46 -12.10 24.01 -2.85
N PHE A 47 -13.07 23.34 -3.46
CA PHE A 47 -14.15 24.02 -4.20
C PHE A 47 -15.16 24.70 -3.27
N GLU A 48 -15.33 24.20 -2.05
CA GLU A 48 -16.11 24.87 -0.99
C GLU A 48 -15.47 26.20 -0.58
N GLU A 49 -14.16 26.21 -0.29
CA GLU A 49 -13.45 27.46 0.06
C GLU A 49 -13.49 28.48 -1.10
N ILE A 50 -13.33 28.02 -2.34
CA ILE A 50 -13.41 28.89 -3.53
C ILE A 50 -14.83 29.45 -3.71
N ARG A 51 -15.87 28.66 -3.45
CA ARG A 51 -17.27 29.11 -3.53
C ARG A 51 -17.56 30.22 -2.52
N ASP A 52 -16.99 30.10 -1.33
CA ASP A 52 -17.26 30.98 -0.18
C ASP A 52 -16.36 32.23 -0.17
N PHE A 53 -15.33 32.27 -1.02
CA PHE A 53 -14.43 33.41 -1.22
C PHE A 53 -15.12 34.62 -1.87
N LYS A 54 -15.20 35.76 -1.20
CA LYS A 54 -16.03 36.91 -1.60
C LYS A 54 -15.32 38.01 -2.41
N ALA A 55 -14.00 37.93 -2.58
CA ALA A 55 -13.23 39.01 -3.24
C ALA A 55 -13.23 38.83 -4.78
N PRO A 56 -13.04 39.92 -5.56
CA PRO A 56 -12.96 39.82 -7.01
C PRO A 56 -11.77 38.97 -7.45
N VAL A 57 -12.04 38.04 -8.37
CA VAL A 57 -11.11 37.01 -8.83
C VAL A 57 -10.49 37.42 -10.19
N SER A 58 -9.19 37.20 -10.37
CA SER A 58 -8.50 37.56 -11.63
C SER A 58 -8.87 36.63 -12.79
N ASP A 59 -8.69 37.11 -14.04
CA ASP A 59 -8.95 36.29 -15.23
C ASP A 59 -8.10 35.01 -15.30
N LYS A 60 -6.88 35.05 -14.74
CA LYS A 60 -6.03 33.85 -14.60
C LYS A 60 -6.69 32.79 -13.74
N CYS A 61 -7.29 33.18 -12.61
CA CYS A 61 -7.99 32.26 -11.73
C CYS A 61 -9.24 31.67 -12.40
N ARG A 62 -9.97 32.49 -13.18
CA ARG A 62 -11.14 32.03 -13.97
C ARG A 62 -10.75 30.98 -15.00
N LEU A 63 -9.65 31.19 -15.73
CA LEU A 63 -9.12 30.22 -16.69
C LEU A 63 -8.72 28.90 -16.02
N CYS A 64 -8.11 28.95 -14.83
CA CYS A 64 -7.78 27.75 -14.05
C CYS A 64 -9.04 26.98 -13.62
N LEU A 65 -10.09 27.68 -13.15
CA LEU A 65 -11.37 27.05 -12.79
C LEU A 65 -12.07 26.41 -13.99
N ASP A 66 -12.10 27.09 -15.14
CA ASP A 66 -12.64 26.52 -16.39
C ASP A 66 -11.86 25.28 -16.84
N GLY A 67 -10.53 25.31 -16.70
CA GLY A 67 -9.66 24.15 -16.90
C GLY A 67 -10.07 22.97 -16.01
N LEU A 68 -10.24 23.19 -14.70
CA LEU A 68 -10.68 22.15 -13.78
C LEU A 68 -12.06 21.61 -14.14
N VAL A 69 -13.01 22.45 -14.54
CA VAL A 69 -14.34 22.01 -14.96
C VAL A 69 -14.25 21.06 -16.16
N LYS A 70 -13.45 21.42 -17.18
CA LYS A 70 -13.24 20.57 -18.36
C LYS A 70 -12.66 19.22 -17.99
N VAL A 71 -11.62 19.20 -17.17
CA VAL A 71 -10.92 17.97 -16.78
C VAL A 71 -11.78 17.09 -15.86
N LEU A 72 -12.56 17.67 -14.94
CA LEU A 72 -13.49 16.90 -14.11
C LEU A 72 -14.66 16.34 -14.91
N ARG A 73 -15.16 17.04 -15.93
CA ARG A 73 -16.14 16.47 -16.87
C ARG A 73 -15.57 15.30 -17.66
N ALA A 74 -14.33 15.42 -18.15
CA ALA A 74 -13.64 14.31 -18.81
C ALA A 74 -13.45 13.12 -17.84
N SER A 75 -13.08 13.40 -16.58
CA SER A 75 -12.98 12.40 -15.52
C SER A 75 -14.31 11.68 -15.29
N LYS A 76 -15.43 12.43 -15.20
CA LYS A 76 -16.78 11.89 -15.05
C LYS A 76 -17.13 10.96 -16.22
N GLY A 77 -16.91 11.40 -17.47
CA GLY A 77 -17.17 10.58 -18.65
C GLY A 77 -16.38 9.27 -18.65
N LEU A 78 -15.09 9.35 -18.27
CA LEU A 78 -14.24 8.17 -18.15
C LEU A 78 -14.69 7.19 -17.06
N LEU A 79 -15.13 7.72 -15.91
CA LEU A 79 -15.69 6.92 -14.82
C LEU A 79 -17.03 6.28 -15.19
N GLN A 80 -17.86 6.97 -15.98
CA GLN A 80 -19.11 6.41 -16.51
C GLN A 80 -18.82 5.23 -17.45
N ILE A 81 -17.81 5.34 -18.32
CA ILE A 81 -17.36 4.22 -19.16
C ILE A 81 -16.95 3.03 -18.29
N GLY A 82 -16.15 3.26 -17.23
CA GLY A 82 -15.77 2.19 -16.30
C GLY A 82 -16.91 1.60 -15.47
N HIS A 83 -18.07 2.25 -15.41
CA HIS A 83 -19.26 1.78 -14.71
C HIS A 83 -20.18 0.96 -15.62
N CYS A 84 -20.50 1.47 -16.82
CA CYS A 84 -21.54 0.89 -17.67
C CYS A 84 -21.02 0.15 -18.91
N ALA A 85 -19.76 0.30 -19.31
CA ALA A 85 -19.26 -0.37 -20.51
C ALA A 85 -19.25 -1.90 -20.37
N SER A 86 -19.34 -2.57 -21.52
CA SER A 86 -19.12 -4.01 -21.63
C SER A 86 -17.69 -4.37 -21.24
N GLN A 87 -17.52 -5.45 -20.47
CA GLN A 87 -16.24 -6.04 -20.14
C GLN A 87 -15.43 -6.41 -21.39
N VAL A 88 -16.09 -6.93 -22.43
CA VAL A 88 -15.44 -7.27 -23.71
C VAL A 88 -14.93 -6.00 -24.40
N PHE A 89 -15.72 -4.91 -24.38
CA PHE A 89 -15.27 -3.61 -24.88
C PHE A 89 -14.03 -3.10 -24.14
N LEU A 90 -14.00 -3.22 -22.81
CA LEU A 90 -12.85 -2.81 -22.01
C LEU A 90 -11.57 -3.60 -22.34
N VAL A 91 -11.69 -4.88 -22.76
CA VAL A 91 -10.56 -5.67 -23.24
C VAL A 91 -10.06 -5.16 -24.59
N PHE A 92 -10.95 -4.95 -25.57
CA PHE A 92 -10.58 -4.51 -26.92
C PHE A 92 -9.95 -3.11 -26.91
N GLU A 93 -10.57 -2.18 -26.19
CA GLU A 93 -10.15 -0.78 -26.13
C GLU A 93 -9.22 -0.49 -24.93
N GLY A 94 -8.70 -1.53 -24.27
CA GLY A 94 -7.92 -1.39 -23.03
C GLY A 94 -6.73 -0.43 -23.14
N LYS A 95 -6.05 -0.40 -24.30
CA LYS A 95 -4.96 0.57 -24.56
C LYS A 95 -5.45 2.01 -24.61
N TRP A 96 -6.57 2.23 -25.30
CA TRP A 96 -7.17 3.56 -25.41
C TRP A 96 -7.67 4.04 -24.05
N ILE A 97 -8.38 3.19 -23.31
CA ILE A 97 -8.88 3.50 -21.96
C ILE A 97 -7.73 3.83 -21.00
N ALA A 98 -6.66 3.02 -21.01
CA ALA A 98 -5.47 3.30 -20.20
C ALA A 98 -4.85 4.66 -20.54
N SER A 99 -4.77 5.00 -21.84
CA SER A 99 -4.33 6.33 -22.29
C SER A 99 -5.24 7.44 -21.77
N GLN A 100 -6.57 7.26 -21.79
CA GLN A 100 -7.50 8.26 -21.28
C GLN A 100 -7.33 8.50 -19.78
N PHE A 101 -7.13 7.45 -18.97
CA PHE A 101 -6.83 7.61 -17.53
C PHE A 101 -5.52 8.36 -17.29
N GLN A 102 -4.51 8.10 -18.11
CA GLN A 102 -3.24 8.81 -18.05
C GLN A 102 -3.39 10.29 -18.44
N ASP A 103 -4.13 10.57 -19.52
CA ASP A 103 -4.37 11.92 -20.03
C ASP A 103 -5.14 12.76 -19.00
N VAL A 104 -6.23 12.23 -18.45
CA VAL A 104 -7.00 12.91 -17.39
C VAL A 104 -6.13 13.15 -16.16
N SER A 105 -5.32 12.17 -15.74
CA SER A 105 -4.42 12.31 -14.59
C SER A 105 -3.36 13.40 -14.82
N LEU A 106 -2.80 13.48 -16.02
CA LEU A 106 -1.82 14.51 -16.41
C LEU A 106 -2.45 15.90 -16.47
N GLN A 107 -3.67 16.00 -17.01
CA GLN A 107 -4.39 17.27 -17.08
C GLN A 107 -4.78 17.76 -15.68
N LEU A 108 -5.22 16.88 -14.78
CA LEU A 108 -5.49 17.23 -13.38
C LEU A 108 -4.22 17.71 -12.69
N GLU A 109 -3.11 16.99 -12.83
CA GLU A 109 -1.82 17.37 -12.25
C GLU A 109 -1.39 18.76 -12.71
N LYS A 110 -1.35 18.99 -14.03
CA LYS A 110 -0.95 20.28 -14.59
C LYS A 110 -1.85 21.43 -14.14
N THR A 111 -3.17 21.20 -14.09
CA THR A 111 -4.14 22.23 -13.73
C THR A 111 -4.05 22.58 -12.25
N LEU A 112 -3.88 21.58 -11.37
CA LEU A 112 -3.66 21.80 -9.94
C LEU A 112 -2.28 22.41 -9.65
N GLY A 113 -1.23 22.01 -10.36
CA GLY A 113 0.13 22.53 -10.15
C GLY A 113 0.31 23.99 -10.56
N SER A 114 -0.53 24.48 -11.48
CA SER A 114 -0.55 25.88 -11.92
C SER A 114 -1.66 26.72 -11.27
N PHE A 115 -2.39 26.15 -10.31
CA PHE A 115 -3.52 26.81 -9.67
C PHE A 115 -3.07 27.95 -8.74
N PRO A 116 -3.70 29.15 -8.81
CA PRO A 116 -3.29 30.31 -8.01
C PRO A 116 -3.87 30.27 -6.59
N TYR A 117 -3.34 29.40 -5.73
CA TYR A 117 -3.84 29.19 -4.36
C TYR A 117 -3.80 30.45 -3.48
N GLU A 118 -2.81 31.32 -3.65
CA GLU A 118 -2.71 32.56 -2.86
C GLU A 118 -3.82 33.55 -3.19
N SER A 119 -4.37 33.50 -4.40
CA SER A 119 -5.42 34.43 -4.86
C SER A 119 -6.80 34.15 -4.28
N PHE A 120 -7.01 32.96 -3.71
CA PHE A 120 -8.28 32.54 -3.10
C PHE A 120 -8.20 32.44 -1.56
N GLU A 121 -7.09 32.87 -0.95
CA GLU A 121 -6.84 32.75 0.49
C GLU A 121 -7.05 31.32 1.03
N ILE A 122 -6.77 30.31 0.19
CA ILE A 122 -6.97 28.89 0.53
C ILE A 122 -6.17 28.55 1.79
N SER A 123 -6.84 27.90 2.73
CA SER A 123 -6.26 27.50 4.01
C SER A 123 -5.06 26.57 3.80
N ASP A 124 -4.07 26.66 4.70
CA ASP A 124 -2.87 25.82 4.62
C ASP A 124 -3.23 24.31 4.67
N GLU A 125 -4.31 23.95 5.37
CA GLU A 125 -4.81 22.56 5.44
C GLU A 125 -5.30 22.05 4.09
N ILE A 126 -6.15 22.84 3.39
CA ILE A 126 -6.66 22.47 2.08
C ILE A 126 -5.55 22.51 1.02
N ARG A 127 -4.61 23.45 1.13
CA ARG A 127 -3.44 23.50 0.24
C ARG A 127 -2.61 22.22 0.33
N GLU A 128 -2.27 21.77 1.53
CA GLU A 128 -1.51 20.53 1.74
C GLU A 128 -2.29 19.28 1.27
N GLN A 129 -3.63 19.27 1.40
CA GLN A 129 -4.47 18.21 0.86
C GLN A 129 -4.41 18.16 -0.67
N VAL A 130 -4.47 19.31 -1.33
CA VAL A 130 -4.36 19.40 -2.79
C VAL A 130 -2.95 19.04 -3.26
N GLU A 131 -1.90 19.41 -2.53
CA GLU A 131 -0.53 18.97 -2.79
C GLU A 131 -0.38 17.45 -2.71
N LEU A 132 -1.07 16.79 -1.77
CA LEU A 132 -1.10 15.32 -1.69
C LEU A 132 -1.75 14.72 -2.94
N VAL A 133 -2.90 15.24 -3.37
CA VAL A 133 -3.57 14.79 -4.60
C VAL A 133 -2.66 15.01 -5.81
N HIS A 134 -2.03 16.17 -5.92
CA HIS A 134 -1.06 16.50 -6.97
C HIS A 134 0.13 15.53 -6.97
N ALA A 135 0.70 15.20 -5.81
CA ALA A 135 1.78 14.23 -5.69
C ALA A 135 1.33 12.81 -6.07
N GLN A 136 0.10 12.41 -5.74
CA GLN A 136 -0.47 11.12 -6.14
C GLN A 136 -0.67 11.03 -7.66
N LEU A 137 -1.16 12.10 -8.29
CA LEU A 137 -1.32 12.19 -9.75
C LEU A 137 0.03 12.13 -10.46
N LYS A 138 1.04 12.83 -9.94
CA LYS A 138 2.41 12.80 -10.47
C LYS A 138 3.03 11.41 -10.42
N ARG A 139 2.85 10.67 -9.31
CA ARG A 139 3.35 9.29 -9.18
C ARG A 139 2.62 8.27 -10.06
N SER A 140 1.34 8.49 -10.39
CA SER A 140 0.65 7.60 -11.35
C SER A 140 1.23 7.67 -12.77
N LYS A 141 1.94 8.75 -13.13
CA LYS A 141 2.62 8.87 -14.44
C LYS A 141 3.73 7.82 -14.64
N GLU A 142 4.33 7.34 -13.57
CA GLU A 142 5.48 6.42 -13.60
C GLU A 142 5.04 4.95 -13.61
N ARG A 143 3.75 4.68 -13.39
CA ARG A 143 3.16 3.34 -13.43
C ARG A 143 2.36 3.19 -14.72
N ASN A 144 2.93 2.56 -15.74
CA ASN A 144 2.17 2.12 -16.91
C ASN A 144 1.01 1.23 -16.44
N GLY A 145 -0.22 1.54 -16.87
CA GLY A 145 -1.43 0.81 -16.45
C GLY A 145 -1.30 -0.70 -16.62
N SER A 146 -1.89 -1.47 -15.70
CA SER A 146 -1.87 -2.93 -15.78
C SER A 146 -2.95 -3.42 -16.75
N MET A 147 -2.67 -3.38 -18.05
CA MET A 147 -3.49 -4.09 -19.01
C MET A 147 -3.24 -5.60 -18.86
N ASP A 148 -4.30 -6.39 -18.67
CA ASP A 148 -4.21 -7.86 -18.62
C ASP A 148 -3.90 -8.40 -20.02
N LEU A 149 -2.60 -8.45 -20.35
CA LEU A 149 -2.09 -8.92 -21.63
C LEU A 149 -2.44 -10.40 -21.89
N GLU A 150 -2.64 -11.18 -20.83
CA GLU A 150 -3.05 -12.59 -20.93
C GLU A 150 -4.52 -12.67 -21.34
N LEU A 151 -5.40 -11.89 -20.71
CA LEU A 151 -6.82 -11.83 -21.11
C LEU A 151 -6.99 -11.32 -22.54
N LEU A 152 -6.23 -10.31 -22.95
CA LEU A 152 -6.25 -9.80 -24.33
C LEU A 152 -5.78 -10.86 -25.33
N SER A 153 -4.74 -11.61 -25.01
CA SER A 153 -4.24 -12.72 -25.82
C SER A 153 -5.27 -13.85 -25.93
N ASP A 154 -5.92 -14.19 -24.81
CA ASP A 154 -6.95 -15.21 -24.74
C ASP A 154 -8.17 -14.84 -25.60
N VAL A 155 -8.67 -13.61 -25.50
CA VAL A 155 -9.77 -13.09 -26.33
C VAL A 155 -9.38 -13.06 -27.81
N THR A 156 -8.15 -12.66 -28.14
CA THR A 156 -7.65 -12.68 -29.52
C THR A 156 -7.57 -14.10 -30.08
N THR A 157 -7.23 -15.08 -29.25
CA THR A 157 -7.21 -16.50 -29.61
C THR A 157 -8.62 -17.04 -29.87
N ILE A 158 -9.62 -16.59 -29.10
CA ILE A 158 -11.04 -16.91 -29.35
C ILE A 158 -11.49 -16.33 -30.69
N LEU A 159 -11.07 -15.11 -31.04
CA LEU A 159 -11.41 -14.46 -32.31
C LEU A 159 -10.78 -15.12 -33.54
N SER A 160 -9.53 -15.58 -33.43
CA SER A 160 -8.80 -16.19 -34.55
C SER A 160 -9.29 -17.59 -34.93
N HIS A 161 -10.03 -18.27 -34.03
CA HIS A 161 -10.64 -19.56 -34.32
C HIS A 161 -11.93 -19.40 -35.12
N GLN A 162 -11.94 -19.86 -36.38
CA GLN A 162 -13.13 -19.86 -37.25
C GLN A 162 -14.03 -21.10 -37.08
N ALA A 163 -13.67 -22.06 -36.23
CA ALA A 163 -14.39 -23.33 -36.05
C ALA A 163 -15.50 -23.27 -34.97
N HIS A 164 -16.36 -24.30 -34.95
CA HIS A 164 -17.44 -24.48 -33.97
C HIS A 164 -16.89 -24.51 -32.53
N VAL A 165 -17.66 -24.03 -31.55
CA VAL A 165 -17.29 -23.95 -30.11
C VAL A 165 -16.78 -25.28 -29.52
N LYS A 166 -17.13 -26.42 -30.13
CA LYS A 166 -16.70 -27.77 -29.70
C LYS A 166 -15.18 -28.03 -29.86
N ASP A 167 -14.48 -27.25 -30.68
CA ASP A 167 -13.04 -27.40 -30.94
C ASP A 167 -12.18 -26.40 -30.14
N LEU A 168 -12.78 -25.49 -29.37
CA LEU A 168 -12.06 -24.58 -28.48
C LEU A 168 -11.72 -25.29 -27.17
N ASP A 169 -10.53 -24.99 -26.63
CA ASP A 169 -10.13 -25.43 -25.30
C ASP A 169 -11.12 -24.90 -24.24
N ASN A 170 -11.87 -25.80 -23.62
CA ASN A 170 -12.82 -25.48 -22.55
C ASN A 170 -12.14 -24.78 -21.36
N SER A 171 -10.84 -24.98 -21.14
CA SER A 171 -10.08 -24.30 -20.08
C SER A 171 -9.81 -22.83 -20.41
N LEU A 172 -9.59 -22.49 -21.68
CA LEU A 172 -9.45 -21.11 -22.18
C LEU A 172 -10.76 -20.35 -22.04
N LEU A 173 -11.88 -20.96 -22.49
CA LEU A 173 -13.21 -20.35 -22.38
C LEU A 173 -13.60 -20.11 -20.93
N ARG A 174 -13.38 -21.09 -20.04
CA ARG A 174 -13.65 -20.94 -18.60
C ARG A 174 -12.82 -19.81 -17.97
N ARG A 175 -11.52 -19.71 -18.32
CA ARG A 175 -10.65 -18.63 -17.82
C ARG A 175 -11.13 -17.25 -18.27
N VAL A 176 -11.55 -17.10 -19.53
CA VAL A 176 -12.11 -15.84 -20.04
C VAL A 176 -13.44 -15.52 -19.38
N MET A 177 -14.33 -16.49 -19.20
CA MET A 177 -15.60 -16.33 -18.48
C MET A 177 -15.40 -15.87 -17.03
N GLU A 178 -14.48 -16.51 -16.31
CA GLU A 178 -14.14 -16.14 -14.93
C GLU A 178 -13.58 -14.71 -14.84
N LYS A 179 -12.64 -14.35 -15.74
CA LYS A 179 -12.04 -13.00 -15.76
C LYS A 179 -13.04 -11.91 -16.18
N LEU A 180 -13.99 -12.21 -17.08
CA LEU A 180 -15.03 -11.27 -17.51
C LEU A 180 -16.27 -11.26 -16.60
N GLU A 181 -16.33 -12.13 -15.59
CA GLU A 181 -17.50 -12.33 -14.71
C GLU A 181 -18.77 -12.73 -15.49
N ILE A 182 -18.64 -13.51 -16.57
CA ILE A 182 -19.75 -14.02 -17.40
C ILE A 182 -19.95 -15.50 -17.09
N VAL A 183 -20.98 -15.83 -16.29
CA VAL A 183 -21.24 -17.19 -15.80
C VAL A 183 -22.56 -17.74 -16.32
N ILE A 184 -23.55 -16.86 -16.54
CA ILE A 184 -24.89 -17.22 -17.01
C ILE A 184 -25.26 -16.47 -18.29
N ILE A 185 -26.31 -16.94 -18.97
CA ILE A 185 -26.80 -16.34 -20.22
C ILE A 185 -27.25 -14.89 -20.00
N ASP A 186 -27.80 -14.58 -18.83
CA ASP A 186 -28.21 -13.21 -18.49
C ASP A 186 -27.01 -12.24 -18.45
N ASP A 187 -25.83 -12.69 -18.03
CA ASP A 187 -24.61 -11.87 -18.05
C ASP A 187 -24.22 -11.53 -19.49
N VAL A 188 -24.34 -12.50 -20.42
CA VAL A 188 -24.11 -12.27 -21.85
C VAL A 188 -25.11 -11.27 -22.42
N ASN A 189 -26.39 -11.38 -22.04
CA ASN A 189 -27.41 -10.44 -22.49
C ASN A 189 -27.16 -9.02 -21.94
N GLN A 190 -26.73 -8.90 -20.69
CA GLN A 190 -26.33 -7.62 -20.09
C GLN A 190 -25.12 -7.01 -20.80
N GLU A 191 -24.14 -7.83 -21.18
CA GLU A 191 -22.96 -7.39 -21.95
C GLU A 191 -23.32 -6.94 -23.37
N LEU A 192 -24.24 -7.65 -24.05
CA LEU A 192 -24.76 -7.25 -25.36
C LEU A 192 -25.53 -5.92 -25.26
N GLN A 193 -26.32 -5.74 -24.21
CA GLN A 193 -27.03 -4.49 -23.94
C GLN A 193 -26.04 -3.34 -23.68
N ALA A 194 -25.00 -3.57 -22.87
CA ALA A 194 -23.96 -2.59 -22.60
C ALA A 194 -23.15 -2.19 -23.85
N LEU A 195 -22.96 -3.11 -24.81
CA LEU A 195 -22.37 -2.79 -26.13
C LEU A 195 -23.29 -1.92 -26.99
N HIS A 196 -24.61 -2.16 -26.93
CA HIS A 196 -25.59 -1.36 -27.67
C HIS A 196 -25.72 0.06 -27.08
N ASP A 197 -25.73 0.17 -25.75
CA ASP A 197 -25.91 1.43 -25.03
C ASP A 197 -24.58 2.18 -24.83
N SER A 198 -23.51 1.78 -25.52
CA SER A 198 -22.17 2.36 -25.37
C SER A 198 -22.18 3.86 -25.66
N PRO A 199 -21.68 4.70 -24.72
CA PRO A 199 -21.59 6.14 -24.92
C PRO A 199 -20.52 6.55 -25.94
N ILE A 200 -19.67 5.61 -26.37
CA ILE A 200 -18.61 5.82 -27.37
C ILE A 200 -18.99 5.12 -28.67
N HIS A 201 -18.81 5.81 -29.79
CA HIS A 201 -18.98 5.22 -31.12
C HIS A 201 -17.89 4.17 -31.38
N VAL A 202 -18.32 2.91 -31.49
CA VAL A 202 -17.46 1.77 -31.83
C VAL A 202 -17.60 1.48 -33.33
N PRO A 203 -16.50 1.30 -34.08
CA PRO A 203 -16.56 0.88 -35.49
C PRO A 203 -17.33 -0.43 -35.66
N SER A 204 -18.15 -0.52 -36.72
CA SER A 204 -19.02 -1.69 -36.96
C SER A 204 -18.28 -3.03 -37.00
N GLN A 205 -17.03 -3.03 -37.48
CA GLN A 205 -16.18 -4.21 -37.53
C GLN A 205 -15.77 -4.71 -36.13
N SER A 206 -15.36 -3.80 -35.24
CA SER A 206 -15.00 -4.14 -33.86
C SER A 206 -16.23 -4.59 -33.06
N LEU A 207 -17.39 -3.96 -33.31
CA LEU A 207 -18.65 -4.35 -32.70
C LEU A 207 -19.04 -5.80 -33.06
N GLU A 208 -18.86 -6.19 -34.32
CA GLU A 208 -19.15 -7.55 -34.77
C GLU A 208 -18.18 -8.58 -34.17
N GLN A 209 -16.91 -8.22 -34.02
CA GLN A 209 -15.92 -9.05 -33.32
C GLN A 209 -16.29 -9.26 -31.85
N MET A 210 -16.71 -8.21 -31.15
CA MET A 210 -17.15 -8.31 -29.75
C MET A 210 -18.41 -9.16 -29.60
N LYS A 211 -19.40 -8.99 -30.49
CA LYS A 211 -20.61 -9.84 -30.53
C LYS A 211 -20.28 -11.30 -30.82
N ASN A 212 -19.32 -11.58 -31.69
CA ASN A 212 -18.85 -12.94 -31.97
C ASN A 212 -18.24 -13.59 -30.71
N VAL A 213 -17.42 -12.87 -29.94
CA VAL A 213 -16.88 -13.39 -28.66
C VAL A 213 -18.02 -13.73 -27.71
N LEU A 214 -18.98 -12.82 -27.51
CA LEU A 214 -20.13 -13.05 -26.64
C LEU A 214 -21.02 -14.22 -27.13
N GLY A 215 -21.19 -14.37 -28.45
CA GLY A 215 -21.88 -15.52 -29.04
C GLY A 215 -21.21 -16.85 -28.74
N LYS A 216 -19.87 -16.92 -28.87
CA LYS A 216 -19.10 -18.12 -28.51
C LYS A 216 -19.16 -18.45 -27.02
N LEU A 217 -19.14 -17.43 -26.15
CA LEU A 217 -19.33 -17.62 -24.71
C LEU A 217 -20.74 -18.14 -24.39
N LYS A 218 -21.78 -17.61 -25.05
CA LYS A 218 -23.17 -18.08 -24.93
C LYS A 218 -23.32 -19.54 -25.31
N ASP A 219 -22.74 -19.93 -26.44
CA ASP A 219 -22.75 -21.31 -26.93
C ASP A 219 -22.00 -22.26 -25.98
N CYS A 220 -20.92 -21.80 -25.35
CA CYS A 220 -20.21 -22.55 -24.31
C CYS A 220 -21.10 -22.80 -23.09
N ILE A 221 -21.79 -21.77 -22.60
CA ILE A 221 -22.73 -21.88 -21.47
C ILE A 221 -23.87 -22.87 -21.81
N LEU A 222 -24.45 -22.77 -23.00
CA LEU A 222 -25.52 -23.68 -23.47
C LEU A 222 -25.05 -25.13 -23.60
N SER A 223 -23.82 -25.35 -24.08
CA SER A 223 -23.20 -26.67 -24.15
C SER A 223 -22.95 -27.27 -22.76
N CYS A 224 -22.54 -26.46 -21.78
CA CYS A 224 -22.38 -26.90 -20.39
C CYS A 224 -23.72 -27.28 -19.75
N ILE A 225 -24.80 -26.53 -20.00
CA ILE A 225 -26.15 -26.83 -19.49
C ILE A 225 -26.68 -28.14 -20.11
N SER A 226 -26.49 -28.34 -21.42
CA SER A 226 -26.92 -29.55 -22.13
C SER A 226 -26.21 -30.83 -21.64
N ASN A 227 -24.96 -30.71 -21.16
CA ASN A 227 -24.21 -31.82 -20.57
C ASN A 227 -24.64 -32.20 -19.14
N ILE A 228 -25.36 -31.30 -18.44
CA ILE A 228 -25.88 -31.55 -17.08
C ILE A 228 -27.20 -32.32 -17.13
N GLU A 229 -28.03 -32.11 -18.16
CA GLU A 229 -29.29 -32.87 -18.36
C GLU A 229 -29.06 -34.31 -18.85
N GLY A 230 -27.85 -34.66 -19.30
CA GLY A 230 -27.48 -36.00 -19.74
C GLY A 230 -26.83 -36.90 -18.68
N ALA A 231 -26.46 -36.37 -17.51
CA ALA A 231 -25.80 -37.13 -16.45
C ALA A 231 -26.78 -37.55 -15.35
N GLY A 232 -27.58 -38.56 -15.67
CA GLY A 232 -28.46 -39.24 -14.72
C GLY A 232 -27.70 -39.77 -13.49
N VAL A 233 -28.31 -39.53 -12.33
CA VAL A 233 -28.05 -40.13 -11.01
C VAL A 233 -27.43 -41.52 -11.09
N ASN A 234 -26.25 -41.73 -10.49
CA ASN A 234 -25.87 -43.05 -10.00
C ASN A 234 -24.99 -43.01 -8.73
N LYS A 235 -25.56 -43.55 -7.65
CA LYS A 235 -24.88 -43.99 -6.41
C LYS A 235 -23.95 -45.17 -6.70
N ARG A 236 -22.75 -45.19 -6.09
CA ARG A 236 -21.98 -46.38 -5.59
C ARG A 236 -20.68 -45.89 -4.92
N ARG A 237 -20.60 -45.85 -3.59
CA ARG A 237 -20.05 -46.85 -2.63
C ARG A 237 -18.56 -47.23 -2.80
N LEU A 238 -17.78 -46.78 -1.80
CA LEU A 238 -16.59 -47.33 -1.10
C LEU A 238 -15.70 -48.39 -1.77
N SER A 239 -14.38 -48.18 -1.66
CA SER A 239 -13.48 -49.16 -1.01
C SER A 239 -12.14 -48.56 -0.54
N ASN A 240 -11.83 -48.83 0.73
CA ASN A 240 -10.61 -48.63 1.52
C ASN A 240 -9.26 -48.87 0.81
N ARG A 241 -8.23 -48.16 1.29
CA ARG A 241 -6.94 -48.78 1.68
C ARG A 241 -6.26 -47.98 2.80
N ASN A 242 -6.14 -48.64 3.96
CA ASN A 242 -5.33 -48.23 5.12
C ASN A 242 -3.85 -48.59 4.92
N ASN A 243 -2.97 -47.77 5.49
CA ASN A 243 -1.74 -48.08 6.25
C ASN A 243 -0.80 -46.87 6.15
N SER A 244 -0.08 -46.37 7.15
CA SER A 244 0.09 -46.66 8.59
C SER A 244 1.11 -45.63 9.09
N PHE A 245 0.89 -45.09 10.29
CA PHE A 245 1.76 -44.11 10.97
C PHE A 245 3.18 -44.64 11.26
N LYS A 246 4.18 -43.75 11.19
CA LYS A 246 5.38 -43.77 12.06
C LYS A 246 5.85 -42.34 12.39
N ASP A 247 6.01 -42.11 13.69
CA ASP A 247 6.73 -41.00 14.34
C ASP A 247 8.21 -40.93 13.89
N ASP A 248 8.77 -39.72 13.77
CA ASP A 248 9.91 -39.30 14.62
C ASP A 248 10.22 -37.78 14.53
N LYS A 249 10.44 -37.21 15.73
CA LYS A 249 11.32 -36.10 16.16
C LYS A 249 11.57 -34.84 15.29
N THR A 250 11.36 -33.71 15.95
CA THR A 250 11.82 -32.34 15.64
C THR A 250 13.36 -32.22 15.60
N PRO A 251 13.95 -31.54 14.60
CA PRO A 251 15.28 -30.94 14.71
C PRO A 251 15.24 -29.40 14.74
N ASP A 252 16.22 -28.85 15.46
CA ASP A 252 16.44 -27.45 15.81
C ASP A 252 16.39 -26.45 14.64
N SER A 253 15.94 -25.24 14.95
CA SER A 253 15.88 -24.09 14.05
C SER A 253 17.27 -23.67 13.55
N LEU A 254 17.51 -23.84 12.25
CA LEU A 254 18.69 -23.35 11.54
C LEU A 254 18.72 -21.80 11.48
N ILE A 255 19.67 -21.18 12.19
CA ILE A 255 19.88 -19.72 12.20
C ILE A 255 20.98 -19.38 11.18
N ILE A 256 20.63 -18.63 10.12
CA ILE A 256 21.59 -18.14 9.13
C ILE A 256 22.47 -17.03 9.75
N PRO A 257 23.81 -17.11 9.72
CA PRO A 257 24.71 -16.04 10.17
C PRO A 257 24.47 -14.71 9.44
N ASP A 258 24.53 -13.58 10.15
CA ASP A 258 24.24 -12.26 9.58
C ASP A 258 25.19 -11.84 8.46
N ASP A 259 26.43 -12.33 8.46
CA ASP A 259 27.43 -12.08 7.41
C ASP A 259 27.06 -12.71 6.07
N PHE A 260 26.14 -13.68 6.06
CA PHE A 260 25.65 -14.35 4.86
C PHE A 260 24.35 -13.75 4.33
N ARG A 261 23.76 -12.79 5.06
CA ARG A 261 22.50 -12.15 4.69
C ARG A 261 22.73 -10.86 3.92
N CYS A 262 21.94 -10.64 2.88
CA CYS A 262 21.93 -9.39 2.15
C CYS A 262 21.33 -8.29 3.04
N PRO A 263 21.99 -7.14 3.24
CA PRO A 263 21.43 -6.07 4.08
C PRO A 263 20.15 -5.41 3.55
N ILE A 264 19.79 -5.64 2.27
CA ILE A 264 18.55 -5.12 1.66
C ILE A 264 17.39 -6.09 1.86
N SER A 265 17.57 -7.37 1.49
CA SER A 265 16.49 -8.37 1.59
C SER A 265 16.45 -9.08 2.95
N LEU A 266 17.55 -9.01 3.72
CA LEU A 266 17.80 -9.78 4.94
C LEU A 266 17.79 -11.31 4.73
N GLU A 267 17.88 -11.74 3.48
CA GLU A 267 17.92 -13.15 3.06
C GLU A 267 19.34 -13.60 2.75
N LEU A 268 19.59 -14.92 2.76
CA LEU A 268 20.87 -15.52 2.35
C LEU A 268 21.27 -15.08 0.94
N MET A 269 22.48 -14.53 0.78
CA MET A 269 22.96 -14.05 -0.52
C MET A 269 23.23 -15.20 -1.49
N ARG A 270 22.64 -15.12 -2.68
CA ARG A 270 22.79 -16.09 -3.78
C ARG A 270 23.95 -15.70 -4.69
N ASP A 271 24.00 -14.41 -5.02
CA ASP A 271 25.06 -13.79 -5.80
C ASP A 271 25.59 -12.54 -5.08
N PRO A 272 26.45 -12.72 -4.05
CA PRO A 272 26.99 -11.60 -3.30
C PRO A 272 27.89 -10.73 -4.19
N VAL A 273 27.62 -9.42 -4.20
CA VAL A 273 28.39 -8.38 -4.90
C VAL A 273 28.73 -7.23 -3.96
N ILE A 274 29.92 -6.67 -4.12
CA ILE A 274 30.44 -5.55 -3.36
C ILE A 274 30.18 -4.26 -4.13
N VAL A 275 29.65 -3.25 -3.43
CA VAL A 275 29.54 -1.87 -3.93
C VAL A 275 30.75 -1.03 -3.52
N ALA A 276 30.89 0.17 -4.08
CA ALA A 276 32.02 1.08 -3.84
C ALA A 276 32.33 1.39 -2.35
N THR A 277 31.34 1.32 -1.45
CA THR A 277 31.54 1.51 0.00
C THR A 277 32.03 0.25 0.73
N GLY A 278 32.41 -0.82 0.00
CA GLY A 278 32.90 -2.08 0.56
C GLY A 278 31.83 -3.01 1.16
N GLN A 279 30.54 -2.64 1.09
CA GLN A 279 29.44 -3.48 1.59
C GLN A 279 29.01 -4.51 0.56
N THR A 280 28.63 -5.70 1.03
CA THR A 280 28.20 -6.81 0.16
C THR A 280 26.68 -6.96 0.19
N TYR A 281 26.08 -7.16 -0.98
CA TYR A 281 24.64 -7.33 -1.18
C TYR A 281 24.36 -8.46 -2.16
N GLU A 282 23.14 -8.97 -2.16
CA GLU A 282 22.62 -9.76 -3.29
C GLU A 282 22.56 -8.89 -4.56
N ARG A 283 23.16 -9.36 -5.67
CA ARG A 283 23.22 -8.64 -6.95
C ARG A 283 21.88 -8.08 -7.37
N SER A 284 20.84 -8.93 -7.40
CA SER A 284 19.52 -8.52 -7.87
C SER A 284 18.87 -7.44 -6.99
N CYS A 285 19.22 -7.39 -5.70
CA CYS A 285 18.68 -6.40 -4.77
C CYS A 285 19.37 -5.03 -4.93
N ILE A 286 20.70 -5.02 -4.98
CA ILE A 286 21.45 -3.78 -5.14
C ILE A 286 21.35 -3.23 -6.56
N GLN A 287 21.22 -4.08 -7.57
CA GLN A 287 20.97 -3.65 -8.94
C GLN A 287 19.61 -2.94 -9.04
N ARG A 288 18.53 -3.53 -8.50
CA ARG A 288 17.22 -2.86 -8.44
C ARG A 288 17.24 -1.53 -7.67
N TRP A 289 18.02 -1.46 -6.60
CA TRP A 289 18.22 -0.22 -5.85
C TRP A 289 18.88 0.86 -6.70
N ILE A 290 19.92 0.51 -7.45
CA ILE A 290 20.62 1.43 -8.36
C ILE A 290 19.71 1.81 -9.55
N ASP A 291 19.02 0.84 -10.13
CA ASP A 291 18.10 1.03 -11.27
C ASP A 291 16.89 1.90 -10.87
N GLY A 292 16.51 1.90 -9.58
CA GLY A 292 15.54 2.82 -8.98
C GLY A 292 16.04 4.26 -8.82
N GLY A 293 17.23 4.59 -9.33
CA GLY A 293 17.82 5.93 -9.30
C GLY A 293 18.54 6.29 -8.00
N HIS A 294 18.67 5.36 -7.06
CA HIS A 294 19.37 5.61 -5.80
C HIS A 294 20.90 5.57 -6.00
N LYS A 295 21.59 6.65 -5.61
CA LYS A 295 23.05 6.77 -5.68
C LYS A 295 23.75 6.57 -4.32
N THR A 296 23.06 5.99 -3.35
CA THR A 296 23.57 5.79 -1.99
C THR A 296 23.64 4.31 -1.63
N CYS A 297 24.56 3.95 -0.74
CA CYS A 297 24.68 2.62 -0.18
C CYS A 297 23.53 2.36 0.82
N PRO A 298 22.71 1.31 0.64
CA PRO A 298 21.54 1.05 1.50
C PRO A 298 21.86 0.93 2.99
N LYS A 299 22.96 0.27 3.35
CA LYS A 299 23.35 -0.01 4.74
C LYS A 299 24.05 1.18 5.41
N THR A 300 24.94 1.89 4.70
CA THR A 300 25.75 2.98 5.29
C THR A 300 25.22 4.38 4.99
N GLN A 301 24.24 4.50 4.08
CA GLN A 301 23.68 5.77 3.59
C GLN A 301 24.72 6.71 2.94
N GLN A 302 25.95 6.25 2.72
CA GLN A 302 27.00 6.99 2.02
C GLN A 302 26.75 7.00 0.52
N THR A 303 27.05 8.12 -0.16
CA THR A 303 26.97 8.21 -1.62
C THR A 303 27.97 7.27 -2.28
N LEU A 304 27.51 6.48 -3.25
CA LEU A 304 28.35 5.58 -4.04
C LEU A 304 29.15 6.40 -5.07
N PRO A 305 30.49 6.45 -5.01
CA PRO A 305 31.29 7.19 -6.00
C PRO A 305 31.20 6.56 -7.41
N HIS A 306 30.94 5.25 -7.50
CA HIS A 306 30.63 4.55 -8.74
C HIS A 306 29.61 3.43 -8.51
N LEU A 307 28.90 3.05 -9.57
CA LEU A 307 27.82 2.05 -9.53
C LEU A 307 28.27 0.64 -9.93
N THR A 308 29.57 0.42 -10.13
CA THR A 308 30.13 -0.89 -10.46
C THR A 308 29.88 -1.90 -9.34
N LEU A 309 29.35 -3.07 -9.70
CA LEU A 309 29.09 -4.20 -8.79
C LEU A 309 30.15 -5.29 -8.97
N THR A 310 31.07 -5.38 -8.02
CA THR A 310 32.17 -6.36 -8.04
C THR A 310 31.71 -7.69 -7.41
N PRO A 311 31.71 -8.83 -8.12
CA PRO A 311 31.28 -10.10 -7.50
C PRO A 311 32.20 -10.54 -6.35
N ASN A 312 31.60 -10.95 -5.23
CA ASN A 312 32.32 -11.45 -4.05
C ASN A 312 32.38 -12.98 -4.07
N TYR A 313 33.35 -13.52 -4.82
CA TYR A 313 33.54 -14.97 -4.99
C TYR A 313 33.85 -15.69 -3.66
N VAL A 314 34.57 -15.03 -2.74
CA VAL A 314 34.96 -15.58 -1.44
C VAL A 314 33.73 -15.78 -0.56
N LEU A 315 32.90 -14.74 -0.38
CA LEU A 315 31.69 -14.85 0.43
C LEU A 315 30.70 -15.85 -0.17
N ARG A 316 30.62 -15.94 -1.50
CA ARG A 316 29.82 -16.96 -2.16
C ARG A 316 30.29 -18.37 -1.80
N SER A 317 31.60 -18.64 -1.83
CA SER A 317 32.15 -19.94 -1.44
C SER A 317 31.90 -20.28 0.04
N LEU A 318 31.97 -19.29 0.94
CA LEU A 318 31.68 -19.48 2.36
C LEU A 318 30.20 -19.78 2.61
N ILE A 319 29.30 -19.08 1.90
CA ILE A 319 27.87 -19.35 1.93
C ILE A 319 27.58 -20.76 1.42
N THR A 320 28.21 -21.18 0.31
CA THR A 320 28.10 -22.54 -0.24
C THR A 320 28.50 -23.59 0.80
N GLN A 321 29.67 -23.43 1.43
CA GLN A 321 30.14 -24.38 2.46
C GLN A 321 29.23 -24.41 3.69
N TRP A 322 28.70 -23.25 4.10
CA TRP A 322 27.76 -23.17 5.21
C TRP A 322 26.44 -23.88 4.88
N CYS A 323 25.91 -23.70 3.67
CA CYS A 323 24.72 -24.40 3.19
C CYS A 323 24.91 -25.93 3.20
N ASP A 324 26.06 -26.41 2.68
CA ASP A 324 26.38 -27.83 2.62
C ASP A 324 26.48 -28.46 4.01
N ALA A 325 27.08 -27.74 4.97
CA ALA A 325 27.23 -28.20 6.35
C ALA A 325 25.89 -28.26 7.13
N HIS A 326 24.87 -27.52 6.68
CA HIS A 326 23.60 -27.34 7.40
C HIS A 326 22.38 -27.90 6.66
N GLY A 327 22.59 -28.59 5.53
CA GLY A 327 21.51 -29.18 4.73
C GLY A 327 20.56 -28.14 4.11
N VAL A 328 21.02 -26.89 3.92
CA VAL A 328 20.24 -25.82 3.30
C VAL A 328 20.45 -25.86 1.79
N GLU A 329 19.38 -25.96 1.01
CA GLU A 329 19.49 -25.97 -0.46
C GLU A 329 20.17 -24.71 -1.00
N GLN A 330 21.21 -24.92 -1.81
CA GLN A 330 21.95 -23.83 -2.42
C GLN A 330 21.08 -23.03 -3.41
N PRO A 331 21.10 -21.69 -3.36
CA PRO A 331 20.41 -20.89 -4.35
C PRO A 331 21.13 -20.93 -5.71
N LYS A 332 20.61 -21.65 -6.70
CA LYS A 332 21.24 -21.83 -8.02
C LYS A 332 21.13 -20.56 -8.89
N ARG A 333 22.22 -20.22 -9.61
CA ARG A 333 22.27 -19.14 -10.61
C ARG A 333 21.57 -19.56 -11.92
N SER A 334 20.57 -18.81 -12.37
CA SER A 334 20.09 -18.91 -13.75
C SER A 334 21.10 -18.25 -14.70
N GLY A 335 21.87 -19.04 -15.44
CA GLY A 335 22.70 -18.53 -16.55
C GLY A 335 23.91 -19.38 -16.94
N SER A 336 23.75 -20.14 -18.02
CA SER A 336 24.75 -20.69 -18.96
C SER A 336 25.40 -22.08 -18.71
N THR A 337 24.86 -23.04 -19.48
CA THR A 337 25.50 -24.17 -20.23
C THR A 337 26.17 -25.29 -19.42
N ARG A 338 25.77 -26.56 -19.56
CA ARG A 338 25.91 -27.40 -20.77
C ARG A 338 25.03 -28.65 -20.65
N LEU A 339 24.51 -29.10 -21.80
CA LEU A 339 23.92 -30.42 -21.99
C LEU A 339 24.82 -31.52 -21.41
N ARG A 340 24.28 -32.28 -20.46
CA ARG A 340 24.56 -33.71 -20.35
C ARG A 340 23.24 -34.46 -20.17
N LYS A 341 22.91 -35.26 -21.18
CA LYS A 341 21.95 -36.35 -21.07
C LYS A 341 22.42 -37.28 -19.95
N SER A 342 21.62 -37.42 -18.91
CA SER A 342 21.49 -38.68 -18.19
C SER A 342 20.02 -38.83 -17.80
N SER A 343 19.43 -39.89 -18.33
CA SER A 343 18.11 -40.42 -18.04
C SER A 343 17.94 -40.75 -16.57
N ASP A 344 17.17 -39.95 -15.84
CA ASP A 344 15.94 -40.43 -15.21
C ASP A 344 15.10 -39.22 -14.78
N GLY A 345 13.84 -39.21 -15.19
CA GLY A 345 12.98 -38.04 -15.11
C GLY A 345 12.25 -37.94 -13.78
N THR A 346 12.41 -36.83 -13.07
CA THR A 346 11.33 -36.30 -12.23
C THR A 346 11.36 -34.78 -12.26
N LEU A 347 10.43 -34.20 -13.03
CA LEU A 347 10.12 -32.76 -13.04
C LEU A 347 9.29 -32.45 -11.78
N GLN A 348 9.93 -32.11 -10.66
CA GLN A 348 9.17 -31.91 -9.42
C GLN A 348 9.79 -30.89 -8.46
N GLU A 349 9.88 -29.61 -8.82
CA GLU A 349 10.20 -28.57 -7.81
C GLU A 349 9.32 -27.31 -7.87
N VAL A 350 8.62 -27.01 -8.98
CA VAL A 350 7.70 -25.84 -9.04
C VAL A 350 6.25 -26.21 -8.66
N GLY A 351 5.83 -27.46 -8.87
CA GLY A 351 4.47 -27.93 -8.56
C GLY A 351 4.21 -28.29 -7.10
N GLY A 352 5.26 -28.58 -6.31
CA GLY A 352 5.12 -29.08 -4.93
C GLY A 352 4.54 -28.04 -3.96
N ASN A 353 5.01 -26.79 -4.04
CA ASN A 353 4.53 -25.72 -3.16
C ASN A 353 3.09 -25.31 -3.48
N ARG A 354 2.68 -25.34 -4.76
CA ARG A 354 1.31 -24.97 -5.15
C ARG A 354 0.29 -25.99 -4.67
N ALA A 355 0.54 -27.28 -4.88
CA ALA A 355 -0.34 -28.34 -4.38
C ALA A 355 -0.43 -28.34 -2.83
N LEU A 356 0.68 -28.06 -2.14
CA LEU A 356 0.68 -27.88 -0.70
C LEU A 356 -0.19 -26.68 -0.29
N ILE A 357 -0.03 -25.52 -0.93
CA ILE A 357 -0.81 -24.32 -0.66
C ILE A 357 -2.31 -24.58 -0.88
N ASP A 358 -2.69 -25.22 -1.98
CA ASP A 358 -4.10 -25.55 -2.27
C ASP A 358 -4.70 -26.48 -1.20
N SER A 359 -3.92 -27.46 -0.73
CA SER A 359 -4.30 -28.32 0.39
C SER A 359 -4.46 -27.54 1.70
N LEU A 360 -3.55 -26.61 1.99
CA LEU A 360 -3.63 -25.72 3.16
C LEU A 360 -4.85 -24.81 3.09
N VAL A 361 -5.18 -24.24 1.92
CA VAL A 361 -6.38 -23.41 1.73
C VAL A 361 -7.66 -24.22 1.95
N THR A 362 -7.67 -25.49 1.50
CA THR A 362 -8.78 -26.41 1.75
C THR A 362 -8.95 -26.68 3.25
N LYS A 363 -7.86 -26.95 3.98
CA LYS A 363 -7.88 -27.14 5.44
C LYS A 363 -8.29 -25.86 6.18
N LEU A 364 -7.82 -24.70 5.73
CA LEU A 364 -8.20 -23.40 6.28
C LEU A 364 -9.70 -23.11 6.13
N SER A 365 -10.32 -23.68 5.08
CA SER A 365 -11.77 -23.59 4.84
C SER A 365 -12.57 -24.67 5.57
N SER A 366 -11.91 -25.67 6.15
CA SER A 366 -12.60 -26.70 6.93
C SER A 366 -13.24 -26.06 8.16
N GLY A 367 -14.41 -26.54 8.59
CA GLY A 367 -15.05 -26.07 9.82
C GLY A 367 -14.36 -26.55 11.12
N VAL A 368 -13.20 -27.21 11.01
CA VAL A 368 -12.50 -27.85 12.12
C VAL A 368 -11.40 -26.91 12.63
N LEU A 369 -11.51 -26.50 13.89
CA LEU A 369 -10.58 -25.51 14.50
C LEU A 369 -9.11 -25.96 14.44
N ASP A 370 -8.84 -27.25 14.63
CA ASP A 370 -7.47 -27.77 14.63
C ASP A 370 -6.83 -27.71 13.22
N ASP A 371 -7.61 -28.04 12.19
CA ASP A 371 -7.19 -27.92 10.78
C ASP A 371 -6.97 -26.45 10.40
N GLN A 372 -7.88 -25.56 10.81
CA GLN A 372 -7.72 -24.11 10.60
C GLN A 372 -6.47 -23.57 11.29
N ARG A 373 -6.23 -23.96 12.54
CA ARG A 373 -5.07 -23.52 13.33
C ARG A 373 -3.77 -24.00 12.69
N SER A 374 -3.69 -25.28 12.36
CA SER A 374 -2.52 -25.88 11.70
C SER A 374 -2.27 -25.25 10.34
N ALA A 375 -3.31 -25.10 9.50
CA ALA A 375 -3.19 -24.49 8.18
C ALA A 375 -2.75 -23.02 8.26
N ALA A 376 -3.33 -22.23 9.16
CA ALA A 376 -2.91 -20.84 9.38
C ALA A 376 -1.45 -20.75 9.85
N GLY A 377 -1.02 -21.67 10.72
CA GLY A 377 0.37 -21.78 11.18
C GLY A 377 1.34 -22.07 10.04
N GLU A 378 1.02 -23.01 9.16
CA GLU A 378 1.83 -23.36 8.00
C GLU A 378 1.86 -22.22 6.95
N ILE A 379 0.71 -21.62 6.65
CA ILE A 379 0.62 -20.46 5.76
C ILE A 379 1.47 -19.31 6.29
N ARG A 380 1.45 -19.03 7.60
CA ARG A 380 2.30 -18.04 8.25
C ARG A 380 3.78 -18.31 7.98
N LEU A 381 4.23 -19.56 8.11
CA LEU A 381 5.62 -19.96 7.89
C LEU A 381 6.02 -19.88 6.41
N LEU A 382 5.17 -20.37 5.50
CA LEU A 382 5.41 -20.31 4.05
C LEU A 382 5.51 -18.86 3.55
N ALA A 383 4.59 -18.00 3.98
CA ALA A 383 4.59 -16.58 3.62
C ALA A 383 5.82 -15.85 4.16
N LYS A 384 6.40 -16.29 5.29
CA LYS A 384 7.65 -15.71 5.83
C LYS A 384 8.86 -16.01 4.95
N ARG A 385 8.91 -17.19 4.31
CA ARG A 385 10.11 -17.75 3.67
C ARG A 385 10.45 -17.18 2.29
N SER A 386 9.45 -16.83 1.47
CA SER A 386 9.70 -16.39 0.09
C SER A 386 8.57 -15.50 -0.43
N THR A 387 8.92 -14.58 -1.33
CA THR A 387 7.95 -13.77 -2.07
C THR A 387 7.08 -14.64 -2.99
N ASP A 388 7.63 -15.69 -3.61
CA ASP A 388 6.88 -16.60 -4.49
C ASP A 388 5.76 -17.32 -3.73
N ASN A 389 6.01 -17.71 -2.47
CA ASN A 389 4.98 -18.28 -1.61
C ASN A 389 3.88 -17.26 -1.32
N ARG A 390 4.24 -15.98 -1.07
CA ARG A 390 3.24 -14.92 -0.82
C ARG A 390 2.35 -14.71 -2.05
N ILE A 391 2.92 -14.80 -3.26
CA ILE A 391 2.19 -14.75 -4.53
C ILE A 391 1.24 -15.94 -4.61
N CYS A 392 1.76 -17.17 -4.51
CA CYS A 392 0.97 -18.39 -4.64
C CYS A 392 -0.15 -18.48 -3.61
N ILE A 393 0.09 -18.11 -2.34
CA ILE A 393 -0.92 -18.08 -1.28
C ILE A 393 -2.02 -17.05 -1.58
N GLY A 394 -1.65 -15.89 -2.12
CA GLY A 394 -2.59 -14.85 -2.54
C GLY A 394 -3.47 -15.33 -3.70
N GLU A 395 -2.85 -15.89 -4.74
CA GLU A 395 -3.53 -16.43 -5.94
C GLU A 395 -4.42 -17.63 -5.63
N ALA A 396 -4.04 -18.46 -4.65
CA ALA A 396 -4.86 -19.59 -4.19
C ALA A 396 -6.09 -19.17 -3.37
N GLY A 397 -6.32 -17.86 -3.16
CA GLY A 397 -7.51 -17.36 -2.49
C GLY A 397 -7.49 -17.51 -0.96
N ALA A 398 -6.31 -17.65 -0.34
CA ALA A 398 -6.21 -17.80 1.11
C ALA A 398 -6.62 -16.53 1.88
N ILE A 399 -6.41 -15.34 1.30
CA ILE A 399 -6.56 -14.05 2.00
C ILE A 399 -7.98 -13.82 2.54
N PRO A 400 -9.08 -13.96 1.77
CA PRO A 400 -10.43 -13.79 2.29
C PRO A 400 -10.77 -14.75 3.45
N ILE A 401 -10.27 -15.98 3.39
CA ILE A 401 -10.50 -17.00 4.44
C ILE A 401 -9.75 -16.60 5.72
N LEU A 402 -8.49 -16.19 5.60
CA LEU A 402 -7.70 -15.66 6.72
C LEU A 402 -8.40 -14.46 7.36
N VAL A 403 -8.92 -13.52 6.56
CA VAL A 403 -9.63 -12.35 7.10
C VAL A 403 -10.85 -12.77 7.92
N ARG A 404 -11.65 -13.73 7.46
CA ARG A 404 -12.78 -14.28 8.22
C ARG A 404 -12.35 -14.90 9.54
N LEU A 405 -11.18 -15.56 9.57
CA LEU A 405 -10.65 -16.21 10.77
C LEU A 405 -10.03 -15.23 11.79
N LEU A 406 -9.88 -13.93 11.48
CA LEU A 406 -9.45 -12.94 12.49
C LEU A 406 -10.46 -12.81 13.64
N SER A 407 -11.74 -13.08 13.38
CA SER A 407 -12.83 -13.05 14.37
C SER A 407 -12.98 -14.34 15.19
N THR A 408 -12.06 -15.30 15.05
CA THR A 408 -12.10 -16.54 15.83
C THR A 408 -11.91 -16.28 17.32
N SER A 409 -12.58 -17.07 18.16
CA SER A 409 -12.41 -17.04 19.61
C SER A 409 -11.16 -17.77 20.10
N ASP A 410 -10.48 -18.54 19.22
CA ASP A 410 -9.23 -19.25 19.56
C ASP A 410 -8.01 -18.33 19.43
N PRO A 411 -7.36 -17.92 20.54
CA PRO A 411 -6.28 -16.92 20.48
C PRO A 411 -5.08 -17.36 19.63
N ARG A 412 -4.75 -18.66 19.65
CA ARG A 412 -3.65 -19.22 18.87
C ARG A 412 -3.91 -19.14 17.36
N THR A 413 -5.13 -19.47 16.94
CA THR A 413 -5.54 -19.32 15.53
C THR A 413 -5.53 -17.85 15.12
N GLN A 414 -6.10 -16.95 15.93
CA GLN A 414 -6.10 -15.51 15.65
C GLN A 414 -4.67 -14.96 15.47
N GLU A 415 -3.75 -15.37 16.33
CA GLU A 415 -2.33 -14.99 16.24
C GLU A 415 -1.67 -15.50 14.96
N HIS A 416 -1.86 -16.78 14.60
CA HIS A 416 -1.36 -17.33 13.35
C HIS A 416 -1.91 -16.57 12.14
N VAL A 417 -3.21 -16.29 12.14
CA VAL A 417 -3.91 -15.60 11.06
C VAL A 417 -3.40 -14.17 10.88
N VAL A 418 -3.34 -13.37 11.95
CA VAL A 418 -2.89 -11.98 11.84
C VAL A 418 -1.41 -11.90 11.40
N THR A 419 -0.59 -12.85 11.86
CA THR A 419 0.82 -12.92 11.45
C THR A 419 0.97 -13.40 10.01
N ALA A 420 0.11 -14.32 9.54
CA ALA A 420 0.07 -14.70 8.14
C ALA A 420 -0.30 -13.50 7.25
N LEU A 421 -1.30 -12.71 7.63
CA LEU A 421 -1.68 -11.50 6.91
C LEU A 421 -0.57 -10.44 6.90
N LEU A 422 0.14 -10.24 8.02
CA LEU A 422 1.34 -9.40 8.08
C LEU A 422 2.41 -9.89 7.07
N ASN A 423 2.69 -11.19 7.06
CA ASN A 423 3.67 -11.73 6.13
C ASN A 423 3.20 -11.56 4.67
N LEU A 424 1.94 -11.85 4.37
CA LEU A 424 1.39 -11.67 3.03
C LEU A 424 1.41 -10.20 2.60
N SER A 425 1.18 -9.25 3.53
CA SER A 425 1.16 -7.82 3.22
C SER A 425 2.52 -7.27 2.84
N ILE A 426 3.64 -7.94 3.13
CA ILE A 426 4.97 -7.49 2.69
C ILE A 426 5.06 -7.43 1.16
N PHE A 427 4.36 -8.31 0.44
CA PHE A 427 4.25 -8.23 -1.02
C PHE A 427 3.20 -7.19 -1.44
N ASP A 428 3.58 -6.22 -2.27
CA ASP A 428 2.75 -5.06 -2.60
C ASP A 428 1.40 -5.41 -3.24
N ASN A 429 1.34 -6.39 -4.14
CA ASN A 429 0.08 -6.75 -4.80
C ASN A 429 -0.93 -7.38 -3.83
N ASN A 430 -0.46 -8.03 -2.75
CA ASN A 430 -1.34 -8.59 -1.73
C ASN A 430 -1.96 -7.50 -0.84
N LYS A 431 -1.34 -6.32 -0.71
CA LYS A 431 -1.87 -5.25 0.15
C LYS A 431 -3.27 -4.81 -0.29
N SER A 432 -3.49 -4.64 -1.59
CA SER A 432 -4.83 -4.30 -2.12
C SER A 432 -5.83 -5.42 -1.90
N ILE A 433 -5.43 -6.69 -2.06
CA ILE A 433 -6.31 -7.84 -1.85
C ILE A 433 -6.74 -7.93 -0.38
N ILE A 434 -5.80 -7.75 0.56
CA ILE A 434 -6.08 -7.75 2.00
C ILE A 434 -7.07 -6.65 2.38
N VAL A 435 -6.88 -5.44 1.85
CA VAL A 435 -7.78 -4.31 2.13
C VAL A 435 -9.17 -4.53 1.51
N LEU A 436 -9.25 -4.98 0.25
CA LEU A 436 -10.51 -5.29 -0.43
C LEU A 436 -11.27 -6.44 0.23
N ALA A 437 -10.57 -7.40 0.83
CA ALA A 437 -11.17 -8.48 1.61
C ALA A 437 -11.76 -8.01 2.96
N GLY A 438 -11.69 -6.73 3.31
CA GLY A 438 -12.27 -6.19 4.54
C GLY A 438 -11.45 -6.46 5.80
N ALA A 439 -10.13 -6.63 5.67
CA ALA A 439 -9.26 -6.98 6.81
C ALA A 439 -9.15 -5.87 7.87
N ILE A 440 -9.24 -4.59 7.48
CA ILE A 440 -8.88 -3.46 8.34
C ILE A 440 -9.69 -3.44 9.66
N PRO A 441 -11.04 -3.48 9.67
CA PRO A 441 -11.80 -3.45 10.93
C PRO A 441 -11.45 -4.62 11.85
N HIS A 442 -11.22 -5.81 11.28
CA HIS A 442 -10.85 -7.00 12.02
C HIS A 442 -9.45 -6.89 12.65
N ILE A 443 -8.47 -6.36 11.91
CA ILE A 443 -7.13 -6.10 12.45
C ILE A 443 -7.18 -5.06 13.58
N VAL A 444 -8.03 -4.04 13.45
CA VAL A 444 -8.24 -3.04 14.52
C VAL A 444 -8.82 -3.70 15.77
N GLU A 445 -9.75 -4.64 15.63
CA GLU A 445 -10.30 -5.38 16.76
C GLU A 445 -9.23 -6.24 17.44
N VAL A 446 -8.36 -6.93 16.66
CA VAL A 446 -7.22 -7.68 17.22
C VAL A 446 -6.30 -6.78 18.06
N ILE A 447 -6.04 -5.53 17.64
CA ILE A 447 -5.25 -4.56 18.44
C ILE A 447 -5.91 -4.25 19.79
N ARG A 448 -7.25 -4.28 19.86
CA ARG A 448 -8.01 -3.94 21.07
C ARG A 448 -8.04 -5.10 22.06
N VAL A 449 -8.37 -6.31 21.59
CA VAL A 449 -8.72 -7.45 22.47
C VAL A 449 -7.82 -8.68 22.32
N GLY A 450 -6.91 -8.71 21.36
CA GLY A 450 -6.04 -9.86 21.10
C GLY A 450 -4.96 -10.11 22.15
N SER A 451 -4.25 -11.24 22.04
CA SER A 451 -3.03 -11.49 22.83
C SER A 451 -1.98 -10.42 22.56
N MET A 452 -1.02 -10.21 23.47
CA MET A 452 0.03 -9.20 23.26
C MET A 452 0.80 -9.42 21.94
N GLU A 453 1.13 -10.66 21.61
CA GLU A 453 1.76 -11.00 20.33
C GLU A 453 0.84 -10.73 19.13
N ALA A 454 -0.45 -11.07 19.22
CA ALA A 454 -1.41 -10.76 18.16
C ALA A 454 -1.57 -9.25 17.95
N ARG A 455 -1.62 -8.46 19.04
CA ARG A 455 -1.70 -6.99 19.01
C ARG A 455 -0.47 -6.35 18.36
N GLU A 456 0.73 -6.85 18.69
CA GLU A 456 2.00 -6.46 18.06
C GLU A 456 1.98 -6.72 16.55
N ASN A 457 1.67 -7.96 16.15
CA ASN A 457 1.62 -8.36 14.75
C ASN A 457 0.52 -7.61 13.98
N ALA A 458 -0.61 -7.31 14.62
CA ALA A 458 -1.68 -6.49 14.05
C ALA A 458 -1.24 -5.03 13.79
N ALA A 459 -0.52 -4.41 14.74
CA ALA A 459 0.04 -3.08 14.56
C ALA A 459 1.06 -3.04 13.41
N ALA A 460 1.94 -4.04 13.33
CA ALA A 460 2.88 -4.19 12.21
C ALA A 460 2.16 -4.41 10.87
N ALA A 461 1.05 -5.16 10.85
CA ALA A 461 0.25 -5.36 9.64
C ALA A 461 -0.36 -4.04 9.16
N LEU A 462 -0.95 -3.25 10.07
CA LEU A 462 -1.47 -1.92 9.72
C LEU A 462 -0.36 -0.99 9.23
N PHE A 463 0.83 -1.02 9.83
CA PHE A 463 1.98 -0.28 9.32
C PHE A 463 2.30 -0.69 7.87
N SER A 464 2.46 -1.99 7.60
CA SER A 464 2.74 -2.52 6.27
C SER A 464 1.69 -2.10 5.23
N LEU A 465 0.41 -2.21 5.56
CA LEU A 465 -0.69 -1.79 4.69
C LEU A 465 -0.73 -0.28 4.47
N SER A 466 -0.37 0.52 5.49
CA SER A 466 -0.35 1.98 5.42
C SER A 466 0.79 2.55 4.57
N LEU A 467 1.76 1.73 4.14
CA LEU A 467 2.79 2.16 3.18
C LEU A 467 2.18 2.58 1.82
N VAL A 468 0.98 2.08 1.51
CA VAL A 468 0.15 2.61 0.42
C VAL A 468 -0.63 3.82 0.93
N ASP A 469 -0.43 4.99 0.31
CA ASP A 469 -1.04 6.26 0.74
C ASP A 469 -2.57 6.20 0.79
N GLU A 470 -3.20 5.55 -0.20
CA GLU A 470 -4.64 5.30 -0.26
C GLU A 470 -5.17 4.65 1.03
N ASN A 471 -4.42 3.71 1.59
CA ASN A 471 -4.87 2.91 2.74
C ASN A 471 -4.85 3.71 4.05
N LYS A 472 -4.06 4.79 4.15
CA LYS A 472 -3.96 5.59 5.38
C LYS A 472 -5.31 6.19 5.78
N ILE A 473 -6.12 6.57 4.79
CA ILE A 473 -7.46 7.13 5.00
C ILE A 473 -8.40 6.05 5.54
N THR A 474 -8.47 4.90 4.86
CA THR A 474 -9.34 3.77 5.25
C THR A 474 -8.97 3.20 6.62
N ILE A 475 -7.67 3.05 6.91
CA ILE A 475 -7.19 2.58 8.22
C ILE A 475 -7.56 3.58 9.33
N GLY A 476 -7.38 4.88 9.07
CA GLY A 476 -7.79 5.94 9.99
C GLY A 476 -9.30 5.98 10.25
N ALA A 477 -10.10 5.83 9.19
CA ALA A 477 -11.56 5.76 9.22
C ALA A 477 -12.08 4.60 10.06
N ALA A 478 -11.43 3.44 10.00
CA ALA A 478 -11.80 2.23 10.74
C ALA A 478 -11.47 2.27 12.25
N GLY A 479 -11.03 3.41 12.79
CA GLY A 479 -10.75 3.52 14.23
C GLY A 479 -9.44 2.88 14.68
N ALA A 480 -8.47 2.73 13.77
CA ALA A 480 -7.14 2.22 14.10
C ALA A 480 -6.35 3.16 15.03
N ILE A 481 -6.50 4.48 14.87
CA ILE A 481 -5.72 5.47 15.62
C ILE A 481 -5.95 5.33 17.15
N PRO A 482 -7.18 5.34 17.68
CA PRO A 482 -7.40 5.09 19.11
C PRO A 482 -6.88 3.73 19.60
N ALA A 483 -7.02 2.67 18.80
CA ALA A 483 -6.55 1.34 19.17
C ALA A 483 -5.01 1.29 19.31
N LEU A 484 -4.31 1.91 18.37
CA LEU A 484 -2.85 2.03 18.40
C LEU A 484 -2.37 2.94 19.54
N VAL A 485 -3.09 4.02 19.86
CA VAL A 485 -2.79 4.85 21.05
C VAL A 485 -2.94 4.02 22.32
N GLY A 486 -3.98 3.19 22.42
CA GLY A 486 -4.14 2.25 23.53
C GLY A 486 -2.96 1.27 23.65
N LEU A 487 -2.49 0.72 22.53
CA LEU A 487 -1.31 -0.15 22.51
C LEU A 487 -0.01 0.60 22.86
N LEU A 488 0.09 1.89 22.52
CA LEU A 488 1.22 2.74 22.90
C LEU A 488 1.27 2.95 24.44
N CYS A 489 0.11 3.01 25.10
CA CYS A 489 0.03 3.11 26.57
C CYS A 489 0.36 1.78 27.26
N SER A 490 -0.31 0.70 26.87
CA SER A 490 -0.31 -0.57 27.62
C SER A 490 0.54 -1.68 27.00
N GLY A 491 1.24 -1.41 25.90
CA GLY A 491 1.96 -2.42 25.13
C GLY A 491 3.25 -2.91 25.80
N SER A 492 3.74 -4.07 25.33
CA SER A 492 5.13 -4.49 25.56
C SER A 492 6.08 -3.49 24.90
N PRO A 493 7.41 -3.53 25.18
CA PRO A 493 8.37 -2.68 24.46
C PRO A 493 8.27 -2.82 22.94
N ARG A 494 8.05 -4.04 22.43
CA ARG A 494 7.81 -4.30 21.02
C ARG A 494 6.48 -3.71 20.55
N GLY A 495 5.39 -3.94 21.30
CA GLY A 495 4.06 -3.41 20.96
C GLY A 495 4.01 -1.89 20.91
N LYS A 496 4.69 -1.22 21.84
CA LYS A 496 4.83 0.24 21.83
C LYS A 496 5.58 0.72 20.58
N LYS A 497 6.64 0.03 20.19
CA LYS A 497 7.42 0.36 18.99
C LYS A 497 6.65 0.13 17.69
N ASP A 498 5.97 -0.99 17.57
CA ASP A 498 5.12 -1.31 16.41
C ASP A 498 3.96 -0.31 16.31
N ALA A 499 3.31 0.03 17.44
CA ALA A 499 2.27 1.04 17.50
C ALA A 499 2.78 2.44 17.11
N ALA A 500 3.93 2.86 17.65
CA ALA A 500 4.55 4.14 17.33
C ALA A 500 4.87 4.25 15.83
N THR A 501 5.44 3.20 15.24
CA THR A 501 5.79 3.15 13.82
C THR A 501 4.55 3.22 12.93
N ALA A 502 3.48 2.50 13.27
CA ALA A 502 2.19 2.58 12.59
C ALA A 502 1.57 3.97 12.71
N LEU A 503 1.53 4.55 13.92
CA LEU A 503 0.99 5.88 14.18
C LEU A 503 1.75 6.96 13.41
N PHE A 504 3.07 6.92 13.40
CA PHE A 504 3.91 7.84 12.63
C PHE A 504 3.50 7.84 11.15
N ASN A 505 3.47 6.66 10.52
CA ASN A 505 3.18 6.56 9.09
C ASN A 505 1.71 6.91 8.75
N LEU A 506 0.76 6.52 9.61
CA LEU A 506 -0.65 6.88 9.44
C LEU A 506 -0.88 8.39 9.59
N CYS A 507 -0.18 9.05 10.52
CA CYS A 507 -0.29 10.49 10.77
C CYS A 507 0.44 11.36 9.74
N ILE A 508 1.16 10.77 8.78
CA ILE A 508 1.61 11.53 7.59
C ILE A 508 0.38 12.12 6.86
N TYR A 509 -0.76 11.41 6.89
CA TYR A 509 -2.03 11.93 6.41
C TYR A 509 -2.66 12.89 7.44
N GLN A 510 -3.02 14.12 7.00
CA GLN A 510 -3.51 15.20 7.86
C GLN A 510 -4.72 14.80 8.71
N GLY A 511 -5.73 14.18 8.07
CA GLY A 511 -6.95 13.76 8.77
C GLY A 511 -6.69 12.79 9.93
N ASN A 512 -5.56 12.07 9.92
CA ASN A 512 -5.16 11.19 11.02
C ASN A 512 -4.46 11.92 12.16
N LYS A 513 -3.84 13.09 11.92
CA LYS A 513 -3.22 13.90 12.98
C LYS A 513 -4.26 14.40 13.97
N ALA A 514 -5.35 14.97 13.46
CA ALA A 514 -6.48 15.42 14.28
C ALA A 514 -7.13 14.24 15.04
N ARG A 515 -7.32 13.09 14.38
CA ARG A 515 -7.78 11.85 15.02
C ARG A 515 -6.84 11.41 16.15
N ALA A 516 -5.53 11.51 15.97
CA ALA A 516 -4.54 11.13 16.99
C ALA A 516 -4.59 12.06 18.21
N VAL A 517 -4.72 13.38 17.98
CA VAL A 517 -4.90 14.37 19.05
C VAL A 517 -6.16 14.05 19.86
N ARG A 518 -7.31 13.84 19.20
CA ARG A 518 -8.59 13.52 19.85
C ARG A 518 -8.56 12.15 20.56
N ALA A 519 -7.75 11.22 20.07
CA ALA A 519 -7.51 9.94 20.72
C ALA A 519 -6.60 10.03 21.96
N GLY A 520 -6.09 11.22 22.32
CA GLY A 520 -5.29 11.43 23.52
C GLY A 520 -3.83 11.00 23.37
N ILE A 521 -3.26 10.99 22.15
CA ILE A 521 -1.90 10.52 21.89
C ILE A 521 -0.81 11.31 22.65
N LEU A 522 -1.08 12.55 23.07
CA LEU A 522 -0.08 13.39 23.74
C LEU A 522 0.39 12.80 25.08
N ASN A 523 -0.52 12.22 25.86
CA ASN A 523 -0.17 11.63 27.16
C ASN A 523 0.90 10.54 27.06
N PRO A 524 0.74 9.46 26.27
CA PRO A 524 1.78 8.46 26.12
C PRO A 524 3.07 9.02 25.51
N LEU A 525 2.99 9.96 24.56
CA LEU A 525 4.18 10.58 23.98
C LEU A 525 4.97 11.36 25.03
N MET A 526 4.30 12.12 25.90
CA MET A 526 4.96 12.86 26.99
C MET A 526 5.62 11.90 27.99
N THR A 527 4.94 10.81 28.37
CA THR A 527 5.55 9.77 29.22
C THR A 527 6.82 9.19 28.60
N MET A 528 6.80 8.92 27.29
CA MET A 528 7.95 8.37 26.55
C MET A 528 9.12 9.36 26.42
N LEU A 529 8.85 10.68 26.44
CA LEU A 529 9.92 11.69 26.47
C LEU A 529 10.59 11.79 27.84
N THR A 530 9.83 11.60 28.92
CA THR A 530 10.35 11.74 30.29
C THR A 530 10.98 10.46 30.85
N ASP A 531 10.53 9.29 30.37
CA ASP A 531 11.04 7.99 30.78
C ASP A 531 12.20 7.54 29.88
N THR A 532 13.39 8.08 30.15
CA THR A 532 14.60 7.85 29.35
C THR A 532 15.14 6.42 29.45
N GLY A 533 14.69 5.62 30.43
CA GLY A 533 15.10 4.22 30.59
C GLY A 533 14.57 3.29 29.49
N ASN A 534 13.50 3.69 28.80
CA ASN A 534 12.79 2.85 27.83
C ASN A 534 13.23 3.06 26.36
N GLY A 535 14.13 4.00 26.08
CA GLY A 535 14.72 4.18 24.74
C GLY A 535 13.77 4.65 23.63
N MET A 536 12.58 5.16 23.98
CA MET A 536 11.51 5.52 23.03
C MET A 536 11.43 7.03 22.71
N VAL A 537 12.45 7.80 23.10
CA VAL A 537 12.49 9.26 22.94
C VAL A 537 12.45 9.66 21.46
N ASP A 538 13.14 8.90 20.59
CA ASP A 538 13.17 9.17 19.14
C ASP A 538 11.80 8.95 18.49
N GLU A 539 11.13 7.85 18.82
CA GLU A 539 9.78 7.53 18.36
C GLU A 539 8.79 8.61 18.83
N ALA A 540 8.87 9.04 20.09
CA ALA A 540 7.99 10.08 20.62
C ALA A 540 8.20 11.43 19.92
N LEU A 541 9.45 11.86 19.74
CA LEU A 541 9.77 13.12 19.05
C LEU A 541 9.36 13.10 17.57
N THR A 542 9.52 11.97 16.88
CA THR A 542 9.11 11.87 15.47
C THR A 542 7.60 11.97 15.29
N ILE A 543 6.81 11.33 16.15
CA ILE A 543 5.35 11.46 16.14
C ILE A 543 4.93 12.89 16.53
N LEU A 544 5.52 13.47 17.57
CA LEU A 544 5.24 14.86 17.96
C LEU A 544 5.54 15.86 16.84
N ALA A 545 6.63 15.68 16.10
CA ALA A 545 6.96 16.52 14.95
C ALA A 545 5.91 16.43 13.84
N VAL A 546 5.38 15.23 13.58
CA VAL A 546 4.28 15.04 12.62
C VAL A 546 3.01 15.71 13.13
N ILE A 547 2.63 15.52 14.38
CA ILE A 547 1.42 16.13 14.97
C ILE A 547 1.54 17.66 15.01
N ALA A 548 2.71 18.20 15.35
CA ALA A 548 2.97 19.64 15.42
C ALA A 548 2.80 20.35 14.07
N SER A 549 2.79 19.64 12.94
CA SER A 549 2.49 20.28 11.66
C SER A 549 1.00 20.62 11.49
N HIS A 550 0.10 20.01 12.27
CA HIS A 550 -1.34 20.28 12.23
C HIS A 550 -1.75 21.35 13.27
N PRO A 551 -2.67 22.29 12.96
CA PRO A 551 -3.12 23.33 13.91
C PRO A 551 -3.65 22.77 15.24
N GLU A 552 -4.58 21.80 15.22
CA GLU A 552 -5.07 21.14 16.45
C GLU A 552 -3.90 20.50 17.24
N GLY A 553 -2.91 19.94 16.53
CA GLY A 553 -1.74 19.31 17.13
C GLY A 553 -0.82 20.32 17.80
N LYS A 554 -0.56 21.48 17.19
CA LYS A 554 0.23 22.56 17.79
C LYS A 554 -0.36 23.01 19.12
N VAL A 555 -1.67 23.29 19.13
CA VAL A 555 -2.39 23.73 20.33
C VAL A 555 -2.36 22.64 21.40
N ALA A 556 -2.59 21.38 21.03
CA ALA A 556 -2.56 20.27 21.97
C ALA A 556 -1.16 20.04 22.58
N ILE A 557 -0.10 20.14 21.78
CA ILE A 557 1.28 19.98 22.26
C ILE A 557 1.66 21.11 23.23
N ALA A 558 1.29 22.36 22.92
CA ALA A 558 1.54 23.48 23.81
C ALA A 558 0.80 23.30 25.15
N LYS A 559 -0.48 22.89 25.12
CA LYS A 559 -1.29 22.60 26.31
C LYS A 559 -0.78 21.39 27.12
N ALA A 560 -0.14 20.43 26.47
CA ALA A 560 0.45 19.26 27.12
C ALA A 560 1.77 19.56 27.88
N ASN A 561 2.13 20.84 28.03
CA ASN A 561 3.34 21.28 28.72
C ASN A 561 4.62 20.65 28.14
N ALA A 562 4.65 20.48 26.81
CA ALA A 562 5.78 19.86 26.11
C ALA A 562 7.00 20.79 26.01
N ILE A 563 6.81 22.11 26.07
CA ILE A 563 7.88 23.10 25.85
C ILE A 563 9.04 22.93 26.85
N PRO A 564 8.84 22.84 28.18
CA PRO A 564 9.91 22.55 29.13
C PRO A 564 10.72 21.30 28.78
N VAL A 565 10.03 20.19 28.51
CA VAL A 565 10.66 18.90 28.18
C VAL A 565 11.49 19.00 26.89
N LEU A 566 10.96 19.68 25.87
CA LEU A 566 11.67 19.88 24.61
C LEU A 566 12.90 20.78 24.79
N VAL A 567 12.81 21.85 25.60
CA VAL A 567 13.95 22.71 25.92
C VAL A 567 15.02 21.92 26.68
N ASP A 568 14.66 21.08 27.63
CA ASP A 568 15.61 20.21 28.34
C ASP A 568 16.28 19.21 27.40
N LEU A 569 15.53 18.60 26.47
CA LEU A 569 16.08 17.70 25.46
C LEU A 569 17.09 18.40 24.51
N THR A 570 16.98 19.72 24.29
CA THR A 570 18.02 20.46 23.55
C THR A 570 19.37 20.50 24.28
N ARG A 571 19.36 20.37 25.61
CA ARG A 571 20.56 20.35 26.46
C ARG A 571 21.13 18.94 26.56
N THR A 572 20.30 17.98 26.96
CA THR A 572 20.72 16.65 27.40
C THR A 572 20.56 15.54 26.36
N GLY A 573 19.75 15.76 25.32
CA GLY A 573 19.43 14.72 24.34
C GLY A 573 20.57 14.34 23.40
N LEU A 574 20.45 13.20 22.72
CA LEU A 574 21.36 12.82 21.63
C LEU A 574 21.21 13.79 20.43
N PRO A 575 22.17 13.86 19.51
CA PRO A 575 22.12 14.81 18.37
C PRO A 575 20.79 14.77 17.59
N ARG A 576 20.23 13.57 17.37
CA ARG A 576 18.93 13.39 16.71
C ARG A 576 17.76 13.91 17.56
N ASN A 577 17.79 13.69 18.87
CA ASN A 577 16.77 14.22 19.78
C ASN A 577 16.80 15.75 19.80
N LYS A 578 18.00 16.35 19.90
CA LYS A 578 18.20 17.80 19.86
C LYS A 578 17.64 18.41 18.57
N GLU A 579 17.94 17.81 17.41
CA GLU A 579 17.41 18.27 16.13
C GLU A 579 15.88 18.25 16.08
N ASN A 580 15.26 17.15 16.51
CA ASN A 580 13.81 17.00 16.49
C ASN A 580 13.14 17.93 17.51
N ALA A 581 13.71 18.07 18.72
CA ALA A 581 13.19 18.97 19.74
C ALA A 581 13.18 20.43 19.26
N VAL A 582 14.27 20.92 18.67
CA VAL A 582 14.33 22.26 18.08
C VAL A 582 13.34 22.42 16.93
N ALA A 583 13.11 21.38 16.12
CA ALA A 583 12.12 21.41 15.05
C ALA A 583 10.70 21.62 15.55
N ILE A 584 10.33 20.90 16.62
CA ILE A 584 9.02 21.02 17.26
C ILE A 584 8.90 22.41 17.88
N LEU A 585 9.90 22.85 18.67
CA LEU A 585 9.90 24.18 19.28
C LEU A 585 9.75 25.30 18.25
N LEU A 586 10.48 25.24 17.13
CA LEU A 586 10.34 26.20 16.04
C LEU A 586 8.91 26.21 15.48
N THR A 587 8.32 25.04 15.31
CA THR A 587 6.95 24.90 14.79
C THR A 587 5.91 25.48 15.76
N LEU A 588 6.10 25.29 17.06
CA LEU A 588 5.21 25.81 18.12
C LEU A 588 5.36 27.32 18.32
N CYS A 589 6.55 27.88 18.10
CA CYS A 589 6.80 29.32 18.28
C CYS A 589 6.50 30.16 17.04
N LYS A 590 6.40 29.53 15.86
CA LYS A 590 6.14 30.25 14.61
C LYS A 590 4.75 30.89 14.67
N LYS A 591 4.72 32.22 14.72
CA LYS A 591 3.50 33.05 14.89
C LYS A 591 2.82 32.90 16.26
N ASP A 592 3.53 32.44 17.30
CA ASP A 592 3.02 32.34 18.67
C ASP A 592 3.99 33.01 19.64
N GLY A 593 3.63 34.24 20.07
CA GLY A 593 4.47 35.05 20.95
C GLY A 593 4.57 34.51 22.38
N GLU A 594 3.53 33.83 22.87
CA GLU A 594 3.51 33.28 24.24
C GLU A 594 4.43 32.07 24.36
N ASN A 595 4.36 31.15 23.40
CA ASN A 595 5.27 30.01 23.34
C ASN A 595 6.72 30.47 23.19
N LEU A 596 6.96 31.47 22.35
CA LEU A 596 8.30 32.04 22.14
C LEU A 596 8.84 32.72 23.41
N ALA A 597 8.01 33.46 24.14
CA ALA A 597 8.36 34.02 25.45
C ALA A 597 8.62 32.93 26.50
N CYS A 598 7.85 31.83 26.46
CA CYS A 598 8.07 30.67 27.33
C CYS A 598 9.43 30.00 27.07
N VAL A 599 9.77 29.73 25.80
CA VAL A 599 11.07 29.18 25.40
C VAL A 599 12.23 30.07 25.84
N LYS A 600 12.08 31.40 25.77
CA LYS A 600 13.06 32.36 26.30
C LYS A 600 13.23 32.23 27.82
N ARG A 601 12.14 32.29 28.58
CA ARG A 601 12.16 32.19 30.05
C ARG A 601 12.78 30.89 30.55
N LEU A 602 12.57 29.81 29.80
CA LEU A 602 13.15 28.50 30.10
C LEU A 602 14.65 28.40 29.76
N GLY A 603 15.29 29.46 29.26
CA GLY A 603 16.73 29.50 29.04
C GLY A 603 17.21 28.70 27.81
N ALA A 604 16.41 28.65 26.73
CA ALA A 604 16.78 27.93 25.52
C ALA A 604 17.90 28.61 24.69
N TYR A 605 18.26 29.87 24.98
CA TYR A 605 19.22 30.63 24.18
C TYR A 605 20.61 29.97 24.11
N ILE A 606 21.12 29.50 25.25
CA ILE A 606 22.44 28.83 25.34
C ILE A 606 22.47 27.53 24.52
N PRO A 607 21.58 26.54 24.76
CA PRO A 607 21.63 25.28 24.00
C PRO A 607 21.33 25.47 22.51
N LEU A 608 20.51 26.45 22.11
CA LEU A 608 20.30 26.78 20.70
C LEU A 608 21.56 27.37 20.05
N THR A 609 22.27 28.25 20.74
CA THR A 609 23.53 28.84 20.25
C THR A 609 24.62 27.78 20.11
N GLU A 610 24.69 26.84 21.05
CA GLU A 610 25.57 25.68 20.96
C GLU A 610 25.22 24.82 19.74
N LEU A 611 23.94 24.52 19.53
CA LEU A 611 23.46 23.74 18.38
C LEU A 611 23.75 24.39 17.02
N VAL A 612 23.77 25.73 16.94
CA VAL A 612 24.20 26.43 15.72
C VAL A 612 25.68 26.18 15.40
N LYS A 613 26.52 25.98 16.43
CA LYS A 613 27.96 25.74 16.27
C LYS A 613 28.27 24.27 16.00
N SER A 614 27.69 23.37 16.78
CA SER A 614 28.09 21.95 16.84
C SER A 614 27.03 20.95 16.36
N GLY A 615 25.81 21.40 16.03
CA GLY A 615 24.71 20.53 15.62
C GLY A 615 24.84 19.98 14.18
N THR A 616 23.90 19.10 13.80
CA THR A 616 23.72 18.68 12.40
C THR A 616 23.33 19.88 11.53
N GLU A 617 23.57 19.84 10.21
CA GLU A 617 23.18 20.94 9.31
C GLU A 617 21.68 21.29 9.39
N ARG A 618 20.83 20.31 9.70
CA ARG A 618 19.40 20.54 9.93
C ARG A 618 19.13 21.16 11.30
N ALA A 619 19.82 20.73 12.36
CA ALA A 619 19.72 21.35 13.67
C ALA A 619 20.22 22.79 13.65
N LYS A 620 21.36 23.08 13.00
CA LYS A 620 21.92 24.43 12.84
C LYS A 620 20.92 25.39 12.22
N ARG A 621 20.36 25.03 11.06
CA ARG A 621 19.37 25.87 10.36
C ARG A 621 18.13 26.16 11.21
N LYS A 622 17.58 25.14 11.88
CA LYS A 622 16.38 25.29 12.72
C LYS A 622 16.66 26.09 13.99
N ALA A 623 17.80 25.86 14.63
CA ALA A 623 18.21 26.60 15.82
C ALA A 623 18.47 28.08 15.49
N ALA A 624 19.14 28.37 14.38
CA ALA A 624 19.34 29.74 13.90
C ALA A 624 18.01 30.45 13.62
N SER A 625 17.07 29.79 12.94
CA SER A 625 15.74 30.34 12.69
C SER A 625 14.96 30.61 13.99
N LEU A 626 15.02 29.70 14.97
CA LEU A 626 14.37 29.91 16.26
C LEU A 626 15.00 31.07 17.03
N LEU A 627 16.33 31.20 17.03
CA LEU A 627 17.04 32.33 17.62
C LEU A 627 16.69 33.66 16.95
N GLU A 628 16.55 33.67 15.63
CA GLU A 628 16.13 34.86 14.88
C GLU A 628 14.72 35.30 15.30
N HIS A 629 13.77 34.36 15.39
CA HIS A 629 12.44 34.64 15.90
C HIS A 629 12.47 35.15 17.34
N MET A 630 13.32 34.58 18.20
CA MET A 630 13.54 35.09 19.56
C MET A 630 14.11 36.52 19.54
N GLY A 631 15.00 36.86 18.63
CA GLY A 631 15.61 38.19 18.51
C GLY A 631 14.63 39.30 18.13
N ARG A 632 13.68 39.02 17.23
CA ARG A 632 12.68 40.01 16.75
C ARG A 632 11.72 40.50 17.84
N LEU A 633 11.52 39.74 18.92
CA LEU A 633 10.70 40.13 20.08
C LEU A 633 11.40 41.10 21.05
N HIS A 634 12.63 41.55 20.75
CA HIS A 634 13.28 42.65 21.48
C HIS A 634 13.05 44.03 20.80
N GLN A 635 12.39 44.07 19.64
CA GLN A 635 12.16 45.30 18.86
C GLN A 635 10.68 45.73 18.81
N LEU A 636 9.82 45.06 19.57
CA LEU A 636 8.43 45.41 19.87
C LEU A 636 8.32 45.52 21.39
#